data_AF-A0AAD4PAR5-F1
#
_entry.id   AF-A0AAD4PAR5-F1
#
_cell.length_a   1.000
_cell.length_b   1.000
_cell.length_c   1.000
_cell.angle_alpha   90.00
_cell.angle_beta   90.00
_cell.angle_gamma   90.00
#
_symmetry.space_group_name_H-M   'P 1'
#
loop_
_entity.id
_entity.type
_entity.pdbx_description
1 polymer ?
#
loop_
_entity_poly.entity_id
_entity_poly.type
_entity_poly.pdbx_seq_one_letter_code
_entity_poly.pdbx_strand_id
1 'polypeptide(L)'
;MDTLLKTHNKIQFVHPIHGFADKVSPFGSLKGHNFESKSQFKKPQFKLSKGLCVKASSSALLELVPETKKENLDFELPLYDPSKGMVVDLAVVGGGPAGLAVAQQVSEAGLSVCSIDPSPQLIWPNNYGVWVDEFEAMDLLDCLDTTWSGAVVYIDDKTTKDLDRPYARVNRKQLKSKMMQKCISNGVKFHQAKVVKVIHEESKSLIICNDGVTIQAAVVLDATGFSRCLVQYDKPYNPGYQVAYGILAEVEEHPFDINKMVFMDWRDSHLNNNIELKERNRRIPTFLYAMPFSSQRIFLEETSLVARPGVPMRDIQERMVARLSHLGIKVKSIEEDEHCVIPMGGPLPVLPQRVVGIGGTAGMVHPSTGYMVARTLAAAPIVANAIVQYLGSDRGVRGNDLSTEVWKDLWPIERRRQREFFCFGMDILLKLDLHSTRRFFDAFFNLEPRYWHGFLSSRLFLPELILFGLSLFYQASTTSRLEIMAKGTLPLLVFSLLVSEFQLSLARSSRMDLDLSSAGVIIRPLGLELFGMWKLLFQEQVWLVLLKPCTCRYIGDNEEMLKANNGVFQYTRQTQDESHNVTAYLQSLKNADWFEVVSRDITDKRIEIGVVDMNRVRDEGPPRAKNTVTPYLKRKRNPEWFEVVAREFKDETINIGLVNMDAMMDGVQTKAKMVKVHFDPAGKDIRWSDLSPQNTDENSTCPDIPMPRFEEYRELDVVVARISYRTGYERDGLKDVSRLQVNLVVANLLVQSGRKGNGPVLAVFVESLNPMWEIFRCDDLLWNEGNTWIYKPELTRIKKLVFMPVGPCQFVPPISNFGKFISSFCRYQYISDFDQELRRQTYNDHLPKPREAYITILHTSEDYVCGAIVLAQSIIQTNTTKDLILLADDSISTESIEALRTAGWKIDRIERIRSPYSRKDAYNEWNYSKLRIWQLKQYDKLMFIDADLIVINNLDKFFIYPQLTAVGNYQKHLFNSGLMVVEPSQCTFETLMKKMQVVESYNGGDQGFLNEMFVWWHRLQHELNFMKVFVAKDDDTHLIDDGVYAVHYTGLKPWKCAEEERDCNWDLPEFHRYASDSAHRMWWRVYRAMPEKLRPFCSRNRYRAKNPNSAEIIK
;
A
#
# COMPACT_ATOMS: atom_id res chain seq x y z
N MET A 1 47.07 -57.26 -10.34
CA MET A 1 46.39 -56.24 -11.18
C MET A 1 45.10 -55.85 -10.47
N ASP A 2 45.07 -55.06 -9.38
CA ASP A 2 45.82 -53.82 -8.98
C ASP A 2 45.00 -52.56 -9.34
N THR A 3 44.84 -51.48 -8.56
CA THR A 3 45.32 -51.02 -7.22
C THR A 3 44.33 -49.94 -6.69
N LEU A 4 44.04 -49.68 -5.40
CA LEU A 4 44.33 -50.30 -4.08
C LEU A 4 43.35 -49.72 -3.01
N LEU A 5 42.60 -50.58 -2.28
CA LEU A 5 42.25 -50.44 -0.84
C LEU A 5 41.29 -49.28 -0.38
N LYS A 6 40.72 -49.23 0.85
CA LYS A 6 40.74 -50.17 2.00
C LYS A 6 39.44 -50.14 2.84
N THR A 7 39.01 -51.32 3.25
CA THR A 7 38.06 -51.61 4.35
C THR A 7 38.59 -51.23 5.74
N HIS A 8 37.72 -51.17 6.75
CA HIS A 8 37.90 -51.92 8.01
C HIS A 8 36.60 -52.13 8.81
N ASN A 9 36.53 -53.25 9.55
CA ASN A 9 35.37 -53.66 10.37
C ASN A 9 35.53 -53.26 11.85
N LYS A 10 34.43 -53.30 12.63
CA LYS A 10 34.33 -54.09 13.89
C LYS A 10 32.92 -54.07 14.53
N ILE A 11 32.43 -55.28 14.86
CA ILE A 11 31.74 -55.73 16.11
C ILE A 11 30.56 -54.87 16.62
N GLN A 12 29.31 -55.30 16.89
CA GLN A 12 28.51 -56.56 16.93
C GLN A 12 27.67 -56.59 18.23
N PHE A 13 26.53 -57.30 18.19
CA PHE A 13 25.52 -57.53 19.26
C PHE A 13 24.52 -56.37 19.47
N VAL A 14 23.27 -56.57 19.90
CA VAL A 14 22.57 -57.80 20.37
C VAL A 14 21.19 -57.97 19.68
N HIS A 15 20.47 -59.06 19.99
CA HIS A 15 19.07 -59.38 19.64
C HIS A 15 18.31 -59.77 20.92
N PRO A 16 16.95 -59.65 21.02
CA PRO A 16 16.00 -60.71 20.58
C PRO A 16 14.66 -60.20 19.94
N ILE A 17 14.08 -60.81 18.88
CA ILE A 17 13.11 -61.96 18.81
C ILE A 17 11.67 -61.59 19.32
N HIS A 18 10.50 -61.90 18.73
CA HIS A 18 9.99 -62.80 17.64
C HIS A 18 9.25 -62.00 16.52
N GLY A 19 8.75 -62.54 15.38
CA GLY A 19 8.86 -63.87 14.74
C GLY A 19 7.63 -64.25 13.86
N PHE A 20 7.84 -64.95 12.73
CA PHE A 20 6.87 -65.45 11.71
C PHE A 20 6.12 -64.35 10.91
N ALA A 21 5.88 -64.41 9.58
CA ALA A 21 5.66 -65.47 8.56
C ALA A 21 4.19 -66.01 8.52
N ASP A 22 3.57 -66.33 7.37
CA ASP A 22 4.12 -66.48 6.00
C ASP A 22 3.12 -66.11 4.85
N LYS A 23 3.58 -66.26 3.58
CA LYS A 23 2.94 -65.91 2.28
C LYS A 23 1.58 -66.60 2.00
N VAL A 24 0.84 -66.11 0.99
CA VAL A 24 0.59 -66.77 -0.34
C VAL A 24 -0.32 -65.91 -1.24
N SER A 25 -0.28 -66.13 -2.56
CA SER A 25 -1.01 -65.39 -3.64
C SER A 25 -1.59 -66.41 -4.67
N PRO A 26 -1.94 -66.07 -5.93
CA PRO A 26 -2.90 -65.10 -6.48
C PRO A 26 -3.98 -65.80 -7.38
N PHE A 27 -4.39 -65.16 -8.50
CA PHE A 27 -5.34 -65.55 -9.58
C PHE A 27 -6.85 -65.32 -9.31
N GLY A 28 -7.66 -64.90 -10.31
CA GLY A 28 -7.29 -64.48 -11.67
C GLY A 28 -8.46 -64.08 -12.62
N SER A 29 -8.11 -63.27 -13.63
CA SER A 29 -8.77 -62.95 -14.92
C SER A 29 -10.11 -63.57 -15.33
N LEU A 30 -11.00 -62.76 -15.94
CA LEU A 30 -11.59 -63.05 -17.29
C LEU A 30 -12.20 -61.80 -17.98
N LYS A 31 -12.62 -61.93 -19.26
CA LYS A 31 -13.00 -60.85 -20.20
C LYS A 31 -14.36 -61.09 -20.90
N GLY A 32 -14.98 -60.01 -21.40
CA GLY A 32 -15.95 -60.01 -22.53
C GLY A 32 -16.82 -58.73 -22.51
N HIS A 33 -16.80 -57.79 -23.47
CA HIS A 33 -17.01 -57.76 -24.94
C HIS A 33 -18.44 -57.43 -25.40
N ASN A 34 -18.55 -56.21 -25.96
CA ASN A 34 -19.38 -55.70 -27.08
C ASN A 34 -20.86 -56.14 -27.25
N PHE A 35 -21.73 -55.16 -27.52
CA PHE A 35 -22.55 -55.14 -28.75
C PHE A 35 -23.02 -53.71 -29.11
N GLU A 36 -23.22 -53.43 -30.41
CA GLU A 36 -23.82 -52.17 -30.94
C GLU A 36 -25.29 -52.37 -31.35
N SER A 37 -26.09 -51.29 -31.43
CA SER A 37 -27.07 -51.11 -32.53
C SER A 37 -27.57 -49.65 -32.64
N LYS A 38 -28.15 -49.30 -33.80
CA LYS A 38 -28.72 -47.97 -34.13
C LYS A 38 -30.16 -48.12 -34.63
N SER A 39 -31.02 -47.12 -34.39
CA SER A 39 -32.09 -46.76 -35.34
C SER A 39 -32.61 -45.34 -35.11
N GLN A 40 -33.27 -44.75 -36.11
CA GLN A 40 -33.87 -43.41 -36.10
C GLN A 40 -35.38 -43.52 -36.39
N PHE A 41 -36.21 -42.62 -35.87
CA PHE A 41 -37.49 -42.22 -36.51
C PHE A 41 -37.84 -40.75 -36.22
N LYS A 42 -38.83 -40.19 -36.94
CA LYS A 42 -39.03 -38.73 -37.11
C LYS A 42 -40.25 -38.13 -36.38
N LYS A 43 -40.16 -36.82 -36.14
CA LYS A 43 -41.15 -35.82 -35.67
C LYS A 43 -42.62 -36.10 -36.06
N PRO A 44 -43.58 -35.59 -35.26
CA PRO A 44 -44.14 -34.25 -35.55
C PRO A 44 -43.96 -33.22 -34.42
N GLN A 45 -44.32 -31.96 -34.69
CA GLN A 45 -44.29 -30.86 -33.70
C GLN A 45 -45.67 -30.64 -33.06
N PHE A 46 -45.70 -30.29 -31.78
CA PHE A 46 -46.67 -29.32 -31.25
C PHE A 46 -46.01 -28.46 -30.18
N LYS A 47 -46.41 -27.19 -30.06
CA LYS A 47 -45.85 -26.24 -29.09
C LYS A 47 -46.54 -26.36 -27.74
N LEU A 48 -45.77 -26.36 -26.65
CA LEU A 48 -46.19 -25.66 -25.43
C LEU A 48 -44.98 -25.01 -24.76
N SER A 49 -45.11 -23.72 -24.43
CA SER A 49 -44.02 -22.88 -23.93
C SER A 49 -43.97 -22.85 -22.41
N LYS A 50 -42.88 -23.34 -21.81
CA LYS A 50 -42.39 -22.93 -20.49
C LYS A 50 -40.87 -22.75 -20.52
N GLY A 51 -40.43 -21.54 -20.87
CA GLY A 51 -39.03 -21.16 -20.68
C GLY A 51 -38.74 -20.97 -19.20
N LEU A 52 -37.91 -21.84 -18.62
CA LEU A 52 -37.46 -21.68 -17.23
C LEU A 52 -36.31 -20.67 -17.20
N CYS A 53 -36.66 -19.38 -17.16
CA CYS A 53 -35.69 -18.29 -17.12
C CYS A 53 -34.89 -18.35 -15.80
N VAL A 54 -33.62 -18.71 -15.89
CA VAL A 54 -32.68 -18.64 -14.77
C VAL A 54 -32.27 -17.19 -14.60
N LYS A 55 -32.69 -16.56 -13.49
CA LYS A 55 -32.15 -15.26 -13.09
C LYS A 55 -30.66 -15.44 -12.76
N ALA A 56 -29.80 -14.67 -13.41
CA ALA A 56 -28.38 -14.64 -13.08
C ALA A 56 -28.16 -14.07 -11.67
N SER A 57 -27.28 -14.71 -10.89
CA SER A 57 -26.68 -14.12 -9.70
C SER A 57 -25.59 -13.12 -10.10
N SER A 58 -25.25 -12.19 -9.21
CA SER A 58 -24.14 -11.25 -9.39
C SER A 58 -22.75 -11.89 -9.31
N SER A 59 -22.66 -13.20 -9.05
CA SER A 59 -21.40 -13.91 -8.80
C SER A 59 -20.76 -14.46 -10.08
N ALA A 60 -21.56 -14.85 -11.09
CA ALA A 60 -21.08 -15.54 -12.29
C ALA A 60 -19.98 -14.80 -13.07
N LEU A 61 -20.02 -13.46 -13.16
CA LEU A 61 -18.95 -12.68 -13.81
C LEU A 61 -17.62 -12.73 -13.04
N LEU A 62 -17.67 -12.87 -11.71
CA LEU A 62 -16.52 -12.89 -10.80
C LEU A 62 -15.98 -14.32 -10.57
N GLU A 63 -16.75 -15.35 -10.96
CA GLU A 63 -16.36 -16.75 -10.99
C GLU A 63 -15.59 -17.13 -12.27
N LEU A 64 -15.76 -16.37 -13.36
CA LEU A 64 -15.02 -16.53 -14.61
C LEU A 64 -13.57 -16.03 -14.48
N VAL A 65 -12.70 -16.86 -13.90
CA VAL A 65 -11.26 -16.59 -13.84
C VAL A 65 -10.62 -16.76 -15.24
N PRO A 66 -9.97 -15.74 -15.81
CA PRO A 66 -9.32 -15.86 -17.12
C PRO A 66 -8.03 -16.70 -17.06
N GLU A 67 -7.71 -17.38 -18.17
CA GLU A 67 -6.40 -18.02 -18.36
C GLU A 67 -5.31 -16.96 -18.66
N THR A 68 -4.94 -16.15 -17.67
CA THR A 68 -3.94 -15.06 -17.79
C THR A 68 -2.52 -15.58 -18.02
N LYS A 69 -2.26 -16.02 -19.26
CA LYS A 69 -0.95 -16.44 -19.77
C LYS A 69 -0.08 -15.20 -19.96
N LYS A 70 0.95 -15.08 -19.11
CA LYS A 70 1.99 -14.05 -19.21
C LYS A 70 2.82 -14.27 -20.48
N GLU A 71 2.45 -13.58 -21.55
CA GLU A 71 3.16 -13.64 -22.83
C GLU A 71 4.47 -12.83 -22.79
N ASN A 72 5.56 -13.45 -23.25
CA ASN A 72 6.86 -12.82 -23.44
C ASN A 72 7.09 -12.56 -24.94
N LEU A 73 7.88 -11.52 -25.24
CA LEU A 73 8.42 -11.28 -26.57
C LEU A 73 9.64 -12.17 -26.81
N ASP A 74 9.67 -12.82 -27.98
CA ASP A 74 10.77 -13.68 -28.42
C ASP A 74 11.90 -12.83 -29.03
N PHE A 75 12.81 -12.37 -28.18
CA PHE A 75 14.01 -11.63 -28.54
C PHE A 75 15.21 -12.11 -27.73
N GLU A 76 16.32 -12.44 -28.41
CA GLU A 76 17.63 -12.56 -27.77
C GLU A 76 18.10 -11.17 -27.33
N LEU A 77 18.23 -10.96 -26.01
CA LEU A 77 18.60 -9.66 -25.45
C LEU A 77 20.12 -9.48 -25.37
N PRO A 78 20.69 -8.38 -25.88
CA PRO A 78 22.09 -8.03 -25.62
C PRO A 78 22.30 -7.71 -24.14
N LEU A 79 22.69 -8.70 -23.34
CA LEU A 79 22.84 -8.53 -21.90
C LEU A 79 24.00 -7.57 -21.55
N TYR A 80 23.85 -6.84 -20.45
CA TYR A 80 24.95 -6.10 -19.82
C TYR A 80 25.96 -7.08 -19.23
N ASP A 81 27.25 -6.75 -19.35
CA ASP A 81 28.36 -7.56 -18.86
C ASP A 81 29.08 -6.83 -17.71
N PRO A 82 28.84 -7.23 -16.44
CA PRO A 82 29.48 -6.60 -15.28
C PRO A 82 31.00 -6.71 -15.27
N SER A 83 31.58 -7.73 -15.92
CA SER A 83 33.03 -7.97 -15.91
C SER A 83 33.82 -6.89 -16.65
N LYS A 84 33.18 -6.20 -17.61
CA LYS A 84 33.81 -5.11 -18.38
C LYS A 84 33.90 -3.80 -17.62
N GLY A 85 33.22 -3.66 -16.47
CA GLY A 85 33.28 -2.46 -15.61
C GLY A 85 32.87 -1.14 -16.29
N MET A 86 32.15 -1.20 -17.41
CA MET A 86 31.86 -0.03 -18.25
C MET A 86 30.89 0.92 -17.55
N VAL A 87 31.33 2.18 -17.43
CA VAL A 87 30.43 3.32 -17.18
C VAL A 87 29.65 3.56 -18.47
N VAL A 88 28.32 3.55 -18.40
CA VAL A 88 27.45 3.92 -19.52
C VAL A 88 27.08 5.40 -19.48
N ASP A 89 26.65 5.96 -20.59
CA ASP A 89 26.19 7.34 -20.65
C ASP A 89 24.83 7.49 -19.95
N LEU A 90 23.93 6.52 -20.16
CA LEU A 90 22.59 6.50 -19.56
C LEU A 90 22.23 5.12 -18.99
N ALA A 91 21.84 5.08 -17.71
CA ALA A 91 21.08 3.98 -17.12
C ALA A 91 19.58 4.32 -17.10
N VAL A 92 18.76 3.52 -17.76
CA VAL A 92 17.29 3.63 -17.75
C VAL A 92 16.71 2.55 -16.85
N VAL A 93 15.95 2.95 -15.84
CA VAL A 93 15.36 2.04 -14.85
C VAL A 93 13.87 1.88 -15.12
N GLY A 94 13.48 0.70 -15.63
CA GLY A 94 12.11 0.35 -16.01
C GLY A 94 11.91 0.30 -17.53
N GLY A 95 11.58 -0.90 -18.03
CA GLY A 95 11.31 -1.20 -19.45
C GLY A 95 9.88 -0.86 -19.91
N GLY A 96 9.30 0.22 -19.35
CA GLY A 96 8.01 0.77 -19.78
C GLY A 96 8.12 1.58 -21.09
N PRO A 97 7.00 2.00 -21.70
CA PRO A 97 7.01 2.77 -22.95
C PRO A 97 7.89 4.04 -22.86
N ALA A 98 7.86 4.71 -21.70
CA ALA A 98 8.65 5.90 -21.42
C ALA A 98 10.16 5.63 -21.39
N GLY A 99 10.57 4.53 -20.75
CA GLY A 99 11.98 4.14 -20.63
C GLY A 99 12.57 3.71 -21.98
N LEU A 100 11.85 2.84 -22.70
CA LEU A 100 12.31 2.37 -24.01
C LEU A 100 12.36 3.50 -25.05
N ALA A 101 11.39 4.43 -25.05
CA ALA A 101 11.39 5.55 -25.99
C ALA A 101 12.57 6.53 -25.81
N VAL A 102 13.06 6.73 -24.57
CA VAL A 102 14.29 7.50 -24.33
C VAL A 102 15.53 6.67 -24.61
N ALA A 103 15.57 5.40 -24.17
CA ALA A 103 16.69 4.49 -24.42
C ALA A 103 17.00 4.33 -25.91
N GLN A 104 15.95 4.22 -26.74
CA GLN A 104 16.06 4.16 -28.19
C GLN A 104 16.77 5.39 -28.75
N GLN A 105 16.25 6.60 -28.46
CA GLN A 105 16.74 7.84 -29.07
C GLN A 105 18.15 8.23 -28.58
N VAL A 106 18.46 7.99 -27.30
CA VAL A 106 19.80 8.25 -26.76
C VAL A 106 20.84 7.30 -27.35
N SER A 107 20.49 6.03 -27.61
CA SER A 107 21.37 5.09 -28.31
C SER A 107 21.42 5.32 -29.84
N GLU A 108 20.36 5.88 -30.44
CA GLU A 108 20.32 6.30 -31.85
C GLU A 108 21.34 7.44 -32.12
N ALA A 109 21.60 8.27 -31.12
CA ALA A 109 22.68 9.27 -31.12
C ALA A 109 24.08 8.70 -30.82
N GLY A 110 24.23 7.38 -30.70
CA GLY A 110 25.51 6.69 -30.48
C GLY A 110 26.00 6.66 -29.02
N LEU A 111 25.21 7.14 -28.05
CA LEU A 111 25.56 7.06 -26.63
C LEU A 111 25.27 5.68 -26.04
N SER A 112 26.06 5.25 -25.07
CA SER A 112 25.94 3.95 -24.44
C SER A 112 24.81 3.90 -23.43
N VAL A 113 23.85 2.98 -23.61
CA VAL A 113 22.66 2.87 -22.77
C VAL A 113 22.54 1.48 -22.15
N CYS A 114 22.24 1.43 -20.85
CA CYS A 114 21.80 0.21 -20.17
C CYS A 114 20.34 0.37 -19.70
N SER A 115 19.44 -0.49 -20.18
CA SER A 115 18.08 -0.63 -19.67
C SER A 115 18.03 -1.70 -18.58
N ILE A 116 17.48 -1.37 -17.42
CA ILE A 116 17.42 -2.23 -16.24
C ILE A 116 15.95 -2.47 -15.90
N ASP A 117 15.49 -3.72 -16.02
CA ASP A 117 14.10 -4.11 -15.78
C ASP A 117 13.99 -5.54 -15.25
N PRO A 118 13.08 -5.88 -14.31
CA PRO A 118 12.97 -7.24 -13.79
C PRO A 118 12.44 -8.29 -14.79
N SER A 119 11.79 -7.87 -15.88
CA SER A 119 11.12 -8.75 -16.86
C SER A 119 11.07 -8.10 -18.25
N PRO A 120 12.22 -7.79 -18.88
CA PRO A 120 12.28 -6.96 -20.08
C PRO A 120 11.54 -7.56 -21.29
N GLN A 121 11.41 -8.88 -21.38
CA GLN A 121 10.64 -9.56 -22.44
C GLN A 121 9.12 -9.58 -22.20
N LEU A 122 8.63 -9.43 -20.96
CA LEU A 122 7.21 -9.55 -20.62
C LEU A 122 6.38 -8.43 -21.26
N ILE A 123 5.26 -8.75 -21.90
CA ILE A 123 4.37 -7.73 -22.49
C ILE A 123 3.74 -6.88 -21.37
N TRP A 124 3.57 -5.57 -21.62
CA TRP A 124 2.99 -4.65 -20.64
C TRP A 124 1.54 -5.05 -20.30
N PRO A 125 1.15 -5.16 -19.02
CA PRO A 125 -0.13 -5.75 -18.64
C PRO A 125 -1.33 -4.85 -18.96
N ASN A 126 -1.20 -3.53 -18.79
CA ASN A 126 -2.31 -2.58 -18.95
C ASN A 126 -2.64 -2.26 -20.42
N ASN A 127 -3.92 -2.19 -20.77
CA ASN A 127 -4.38 -1.70 -22.08
C ASN A 127 -4.25 -0.18 -22.19
N TYR A 128 -4.06 0.32 -23.41
CA TYR A 128 -3.96 1.75 -23.69
C TYR A 128 -4.92 2.15 -24.81
N GLY A 129 -5.86 3.03 -24.50
CA GLY A 129 -6.65 3.78 -25.48
C GLY A 129 -5.97 5.12 -25.80
N VAL A 130 -5.96 5.52 -27.06
CA VAL A 130 -5.33 6.75 -27.57
C VAL A 130 -6.17 7.39 -28.66
N TRP A 131 -6.08 8.71 -28.82
CA TRP A 131 -6.64 9.37 -30.00
C TRP A 131 -5.70 9.17 -31.19
N VAL A 132 -6.25 8.88 -32.37
CA VAL A 132 -5.45 8.50 -33.55
C VAL A 132 -4.48 9.61 -33.96
N ASP A 133 -4.91 10.88 -33.89
CA ASP A 133 -4.09 12.04 -34.24
C ASP A 133 -2.87 12.25 -33.30
N GLU A 134 -2.88 11.66 -32.09
CA GLU A 134 -1.71 11.66 -31.21
C GLU A 134 -0.66 10.63 -31.64
N PHE A 135 -1.07 9.48 -32.20
CA PHE A 135 -0.17 8.43 -32.68
C PHE A 135 0.28 8.64 -34.12
N GLU A 136 -0.54 9.29 -34.95
CA GLU A 136 -0.17 9.81 -36.27
C GLU A 136 0.99 10.81 -36.17
N ALA A 137 0.89 11.77 -35.25
CA ALA A 137 1.94 12.76 -34.98
C ALA A 137 3.26 12.17 -34.42
N MET A 138 3.32 10.86 -34.17
CA MET A 138 4.51 10.14 -33.67
C MET A 138 4.98 8.99 -34.58
N ASP A 139 4.38 8.79 -35.76
CA ASP A 139 4.63 7.63 -36.64
C ASP A 139 4.43 6.26 -35.94
N LEU A 140 3.32 6.15 -35.19
CA LEU A 140 2.93 4.96 -34.43
C LEU A 140 1.56 4.38 -34.85
N LEU A 141 1.03 4.76 -36.01
CA LEU A 141 -0.24 4.19 -36.53
C LEU A 141 -0.17 2.68 -36.77
N ASP A 142 1.02 2.18 -37.11
CA ASP A 142 1.30 0.73 -37.23
C ASP A 142 1.20 -0.01 -35.89
N CYS A 143 1.21 0.70 -34.76
CA CYS A 143 1.14 0.14 -33.40
C CYS A 143 -0.28 0.16 -32.81
N LEU A 144 -1.32 0.31 -33.63
CA LEU A 144 -2.73 0.25 -33.25
C LEU A 144 -3.32 -1.10 -33.69
N ASP A 145 -4.14 -1.77 -32.85
CA ASP A 145 -4.78 -3.04 -33.23
C ASP A 145 -6.26 -2.91 -33.63
N THR A 146 -6.95 -1.85 -33.19
CA THR A 146 -8.31 -1.53 -33.61
C THR A 146 -8.55 -0.02 -33.49
N THR A 147 -9.21 0.54 -34.50
CA THR A 147 -9.54 1.96 -34.60
C THR A 147 -11.03 2.13 -34.87
N TRP A 148 -11.67 3.00 -34.10
CA TRP A 148 -13.06 3.42 -34.25
C TRP A 148 -13.09 4.82 -34.88
N SER A 149 -14.04 5.06 -35.80
CA SER A 149 -14.09 6.32 -36.57
C SER A 149 -14.44 7.53 -35.72
N GLY A 150 -15.12 7.31 -34.60
CA GLY A 150 -15.44 8.33 -33.61
C GLY A 150 -15.72 7.73 -32.24
N ALA A 151 -16.07 8.58 -31.30
CA ALA A 151 -16.34 8.22 -29.92
C ALA A 151 -17.72 8.71 -29.46
N VAL A 152 -18.36 8.03 -28.52
CA VAL A 152 -19.73 8.34 -28.04
C VAL A 152 -19.72 8.55 -26.54
N VAL A 153 -20.42 9.59 -26.07
CA VAL A 153 -20.62 9.88 -24.65
C VAL A 153 -22.12 9.91 -24.34
N TYR A 154 -22.57 8.98 -23.50
CA TYR A 154 -23.92 9.02 -22.93
C TYR A 154 -23.87 9.82 -21.63
N ILE A 155 -24.49 11.00 -21.63
CA ILE A 155 -24.62 11.84 -20.44
C ILE A 155 -25.71 11.28 -19.53
N ASP A 156 -26.87 10.96 -20.09
CA ASP A 156 -27.98 10.27 -19.42
C ASP A 156 -28.82 9.47 -20.43
N ASP A 157 -29.94 8.90 -19.99
CA ASP A 157 -30.82 8.06 -20.83
C ASP A 157 -31.52 8.83 -21.96
N LYS A 158 -31.34 10.16 -22.06
CA LYS A 158 -31.91 11.03 -23.09
C LYS A 158 -30.84 11.74 -23.94
N THR A 159 -29.65 11.93 -23.37
CA THR A 159 -28.64 12.88 -23.88
C THR A 159 -27.37 12.13 -24.27
N THR A 160 -27.11 12.06 -25.57
CA THR A 160 -25.90 11.44 -26.15
C THR A 160 -25.10 12.49 -26.93
N LYS A 161 -23.77 12.44 -26.85
CA LYS A 161 -22.84 13.20 -27.69
C LYS A 161 -22.13 12.25 -28.63
N ASP A 162 -22.01 12.67 -29.88
CA ASP A 162 -21.20 12.02 -30.90
C ASP A 162 -19.94 12.86 -31.08
N LEU A 163 -18.76 12.24 -30.97
CA LEU A 163 -17.46 12.89 -31.01
C LEU A 163 -16.74 12.43 -32.29
N ASP A 164 -16.73 13.32 -33.28
CA ASP A 164 -16.08 13.12 -34.58
C ASP A 164 -14.54 13.27 -34.47
N ARG A 165 -13.93 12.38 -33.69
CA ARG A 165 -12.48 12.26 -33.50
C ARG A 165 -12.15 10.77 -33.35
N PRO A 166 -11.38 10.17 -34.28
CA PRO A 166 -11.05 8.75 -34.22
C PRO A 166 -10.27 8.37 -32.95
N TYR A 167 -10.64 7.23 -32.36
CA TYR A 167 -10.01 6.65 -31.17
C TYR A 167 -9.52 5.23 -31.49
N ALA A 168 -8.45 4.79 -30.85
CA ALA A 168 -7.86 3.48 -31.12
C ALA A 168 -7.32 2.81 -29.86
N ARG A 169 -7.22 1.48 -29.90
CA ARG A 169 -6.47 0.68 -28.93
C ARG A 169 -5.06 0.41 -29.45
N VAL A 170 -4.09 0.52 -28.56
CA VAL A 170 -2.67 0.28 -28.85
C VAL A 170 -2.37 -1.22 -28.82
N ASN A 171 -1.75 -1.72 -29.89
CA ASN A 171 -1.16 -3.04 -29.93
C ASN A 171 0.08 -3.10 -29.01
N ARG A 172 -0.13 -3.44 -27.73
CA ARG A 172 0.92 -3.52 -26.70
C ARG A 172 2.12 -4.36 -27.13
N LYS A 173 1.86 -5.50 -27.78
CA LYS A 173 2.87 -6.43 -28.29
C LYS A 173 3.72 -5.79 -29.39
N GLN A 174 3.07 -5.18 -30.37
CA GLN A 174 3.74 -4.56 -31.52
C GLN A 174 4.48 -3.27 -31.14
N LEU A 175 3.89 -2.40 -30.31
CA LEU A 175 4.55 -1.20 -29.81
C LEU A 175 5.82 -1.54 -29.03
N LYS A 176 5.73 -2.50 -28.08
CA LYS A 176 6.91 -2.95 -27.34
C LYS A 176 7.93 -3.62 -28.26
N SER A 177 7.50 -4.41 -29.25
CA SER A 177 8.41 -5.04 -30.22
C SER A 177 9.16 -4.01 -31.08
N LYS A 178 8.47 -2.99 -31.62
CA LYS A 178 9.07 -1.89 -32.40
C LYS A 178 10.11 -1.13 -31.58
N MET A 179 9.83 -0.84 -30.31
CA MET A 179 10.77 -0.19 -29.39
C MET A 179 11.95 -1.09 -29.00
N MET A 180 11.70 -2.34 -28.64
CA MET A 180 12.74 -3.31 -28.27
C MET A 180 13.69 -3.60 -29.43
N GLN A 181 13.17 -3.82 -30.63
CA GLN A 181 13.97 -4.07 -31.83
C GLN A 181 14.90 -2.90 -32.14
N LYS A 182 14.40 -1.65 -32.07
CA LYS A 182 15.24 -0.46 -32.25
C LYS A 182 16.28 -0.28 -31.13
N CYS A 183 15.93 -0.56 -29.87
CA CYS A 183 16.91 -0.56 -28.77
C CYS A 183 18.03 -1.59 -29.01
N ILE A 184 17.67 -2.80 -29.47
CA ILE A 184 18.61 -3.88 -29.77
C ILE A 184 19.53 -3.50 -30.96
N SER A 185 18.98 -2.96 -32.05
CA SER A 185 19.77 -2.51 -33.21
C SER A 185 20.73 -1.36 -32.87
N ASN A 186 20.31 -0.46 -31.98
CA ASN A 186 21.12 0.66 -31.51
C ASN A 186 22.12 0.25 -30.39
N GLY A 187 22.20 -1.05 -30.07
CA GLY A 187 23.22 -1.61 -29.18
C GLY A 187 22.93 -1.51 -27.68
N VAL A 188 21.73 -1.05 -27.27
CA VAL A 188 21.29 -0.94 -25.87
C VAL A 188 21.54 -2.26 -25.15
N LYS A 189 22.13 -2.19 -23.94
CA LYS A 189 22.33 -3.36 -23.09
C LYS A 189 21.17 -3.52 -22.11
N PHE A 190 20.79 -4.77 -21.85
CA PHE A 190 19.70 -5.12 -20.94
C PHE A 190 20.24 -5.80 -19.70
N HIS A 191 19.74 -5.41 -18.54
CA HIS A 191 20.07 -6.08 -17.28
C HIS A 191 18.77 -6.48 -16.56
N GLN A 192 18.58 -7.79 -16.37
CA GLN A 192 17.33 -8.33 -15.85
C GLN A 192 17.29 -8.30 -14.30
N ALA A 193 17.12 -7.11 -13.74
CA ALA A 193 17.06 -6.89 -12.30
C ALA A 193 16.15 -5.73 -11.90
N LYS A 194 15.79 -5.67 -10.62
CA LYS A 194 15.21 -4.49 -9.97
C LYS A 194 16.34 -3.66 -9.35
N VAL A 195 16.38 -2.37 -9.66
CA VAL A 195 17.24 -1.41 -8.94
C VAL A 195 16.74 -1.24 -7.51
N VAL A 196 17.67 -1.31 -6.55
CA VAL A 196 17.40 -1.12 -5.11
C VAL A 196 17.80 0.27 -4.66
N LYS A 197 18.92 0.81 -5.17
CA LYS A 197 19.42 2.13 -4.78
C LYS A 197 20.29 2.76 -5.88
N VAL A 198 20.29 4.09 -5.94
CA VAL A 198 21.29 4.86 -6.67
C VAL A 198 22.16 5.63 -5.65
N ILE A 199 23.46 5.69 -5.90
CA ILE A 199 24.44 6.51 -5.17
C ILE A 199 25.08 7.46 -6.17
N HIS A 200 25.24 8.74 -5.81
CA HIS A 200 25.82 9.74 -6.71
C HIS A 200 27.25 10.08 -6.31
N GLU A 201 28.13 10.10 -7.31
CA GLU A 201 29.44 10.74 -7.25
C GLU A 201 29.36 12.09 -7.98
N GLU A 202 30.48 12.82 -8.03
CA GLU A 202 30.59 14.12 -8.70
C GLU A 202 30.07 14.08 -10.15
N SER A 203 30.68 13.26 -11.01
CA SER A 203 30.38 13.20 -12.46
C SER A 203 29.50 12.02 -12.90
N LYS A 204 29.38 10.96 -12.10
CA LYS A 204 28.63 9.73 -12.41
C LYS A 204 27.78 9.23 -11.21
N SER A 205 27.01 8.17 -11.42
CA SER A 205 26.21 7.50 -10.39
C SER A 205 26.44 5.99 -10.43
N LEU A 206 26.29 5.32 -9.28
CA LEU A 206 26.28 3.87 -9.15
C LEU A 206 24.85 3.40 -8.91
N ILE A 207 24.37 2.48 -9.75
CA ILE A 207 23.04 1.90 -9.73
C ILE A 207 23.16 0.48 -9.19
N ILE A 208 22.72 0.28 -7.95
CA ILE A 208 22.80 -1.00 -7.23
C ILE A 208 21.52 -1.79 -7.51
N CYS A 209 21.67 -2.95 -8.13
CA CYS A 209 20.58 -3.87 -8.47
C CYS A 209 20.24 -4.79 -7.28
N ASN A 210 19.39 -5.81 -7.48
CA ASN A 210 18.95 -6.72 -6.41
C ASN A 210 19.65 -8.11 -6.42
N ASP A 211 20.62 -8.29 -7.30
CA ASP A 211 21.24 -9.55 -7.70
C ASP A 211 22.76 -9.58 -7.40
N GLY A 212 23.32 -8.48 -6.89
CA GLY A 212 24.76 -8.27 -6.68
C GLY A 212 25.36 -7.22 -7.61
N VAL A 213 24.74 -6.97 -8.78
CA VAL A 213 25.34 -6.14 -9.83
C VAL A 213 25.25 -4.65 -9.50
N THR A 214 26.33 -3.93 -9.77
CA THR A 214 26.38 -2.47 -9.71
C THR A 214 26.76 -1.92 -11.08
N ILE A 215 25.84 -1.20 -11.71
CA ILE A 215 26.06 -0.52 -13.00
C ILE A 215 26.51 0.91 -12.70
N GLN A 216 27.44 1.46 -13.48
CA GLN A 216 27.85 2.86 -13.37
C GLN A 216 27.30 3.64 -14.57
N ALA A 217 26.74 4.84 -14.35
CA ALA A 217 26.27 5.68 -15.44
C ALA A 217 26.51 7.18 -15.20
N ALA A 218 26.71 7.96 -16.26
CA ALA A 218 26.74 9.43 -16.15
C ALA A 218 25.36 9.98 -15.72
N VAL A 219 24.30 9.55 -16.42
CA VAL A 219 22.90 9.92 -16.17
C VAL A 219 22.10 8.70 -15.71
N VAL A 220 21.15 8.91 -14.79
CA VAL A 220 20.16 7.90 -14.39
C VAL A 220 18.76 8.42 -14.63
N LEU A 221 17.97 7.65 -15.37
CA LEU A 221 16.57 7.91 -15.71
C LEU A 221 15.65 6.91 -14.99
N ASP A 222 14.88 7.40 -14.02
CA ASP A 222 13.76 6.67 -13.43
C ASP A 222 12.56 6.67 -14.39
N ALA A 223 12.21 5.49 -14.90
CA ALA A 223 11.03 5.23 -15.71
C ALA A 223 10.11 4.19 -15.04
N THR A 224 10.21 3.98 -13.72
CA THR A 224 9.56 2.91 -12.95
C THR A 224 8.03 3.08 -12.73
N GLY A 225 7.36 3.86 -13.58
CA GLY A 225 5.92 4.11 -13.49
C GLY A 225 5.55 4.82 -12.19
N PHE A 226 4.61 4.26 -11.43
CA PHE A 226 4.14 4.82 -10.15
C PHE A 226 4.92 4.34 -8.91
N SER A 227 6.00 3.59 -9.12
CA SER A 227 6.83 3.02 -8.04
C SER A 227 7.55 4.08 -7.21
N ARG A 228 7.86 5.24 -7.80
CA ARG A 228 8.40 6.43 -7.11
C ARG A 228 9.63 6.13 -6.24
N CYS A 229 10.50 5.24 -6.73
CA CYS A 229 11.52 4.61 -5.90
C CYS A 229 12.92 5.23 -6.00
N LEU A 230 13.19 6.09 -7.00
CA LEU A 230 14.50 6.73 -7.19
C LEU A 230 14.44 8.27 -7.15
N VAL A 231 13.41 8.89 -7.72
CA VAL A 231 13.22 10.35 -7.61
C VAL A 231 12.64 10.76 -6.26
N GLN A 232 13.11 11.90 -5.77
CA GLN A 232 12.76 12.47 -4.46
C GLN A 232 11.57 13.44 -4.55
N TYR A 233 10.79 13.53 -3.47
CA TYR A 233 9.66 14.45 -3.29
C TYR A 233 9.77 15.17 -1.94
N ASP A 234 9.38 16.44 -1.88
CA ASP A 234 9.39 17.30 -0.68
C ASP A 234 8.03 17.38 0.03
N LYS A 235 6.95 16.99 -0.65
CA LYS A 235 5.55 17.21 -0.21
C LYS A 235 4.81 15.90 0.09
N PRO A 236 3.88 15.89 1.07
CA PRO A 236 3.04 14.72 1.36
C PRO A 236 2.30 14.20 0.12
N TYR A 237 2.35 12.89 -0.09
CA TYR A 237 1.75 12.26 -1.27
C TYR A 237 0.25 12.01 -1.07
N ASN A 238 -0.57 12.93 -1.57
CA ASN A 238 -2.04 12.85 -1.53
C ASN A 238 -2.67 13.22 -2.90
N PRO A 239 -2.47 12.39 -3.94
CA PRO A 239 -3.08 12.60 -5.26
C PRO A 239 -4.60 12.38 -5.22
N GLY A 240 -5.30 12.62 -6.33
CA GLY A 240 -6.55 11.91 -6.58
C GLY A 240 -6.26 10.48 -7.05
N TYR A 241 -7.28 9.63 -7.17
CA TYR A 241 -7.17 8.29 -7.76
C TYR A 241 -8.29 8.05 -8.75
N GLN A 242 -7.93 7.61 -9.95
CA GLN A 242 -8.85 6.99 -10.91
C GLN A 242 -8.72 5.47 -10.73
N VAL A 243 -9.84 4.78 -10.55
CA VAL A 243 -9.89 3.33 -10.29
C VAL A 243 -10.84 2.72 -11.31
N ALA A 244 -10.39 1.63 -11.93
CA ALA A 244 -11.11 0.96 -13.00
C ALA A 244 -10.98 -0.56 -12.94
N TYR A 245 -12.04 -1.26 -13.36
CA TYR A 245 -12.04 -2.70 -13.57
C TYR A 245 -12.48 -3.00 -15.01
N GLY A 246 -11.57 -3.58 -15.79
CA GLY A 246 -11.75 -3.90 -17.20
C GLY A 246 -11.77 -5.40 -17.47
N ILE A 247 -12.51 -5.82 -18.49
CA ILE A 247 -12.46 -7.17 -19.06
C ILE A 247 -12.44 -7.10 -20.59
N LEU A 248 -11.60 -7.91 -21.24
CA LEU A 248 -11.76 -8.30 -22.65
C LEU A 248 -12.52 -9.62 -22.68
N ALA A 249 -13.65 -9.69 -23.36
CA ALA A 249 -14.57 -10.82 -23.26
C ALA A 249 -15.21 -11.23 -24.59
N GLU A 250 -15.46 -12.53 -24.73
CA GLU A 250 -16.44 -13.04 -25.68
C GLU A 250 -17.84 -13.01 -25.04
N VAL A 251 -18.83 -12.50 -25.77
CA VAL A 251 -20.22 -12.31 -25.32
C VAL A 251 -21.21 -12.96 -26.28
N GLU A 252 -22.43 -13.28 -25.82
CA GLU A 252 -23.50 -13.72 -26.74
C GLU A 252 -23.83 -12.64 -27.77
N GLU A 253 -24.02 -11.40 -27.32
CA GLU A 253 -24.23 -10.19 -28.12
C GLU A 253 -24.00 -8.94 -27.24
N HIS A 254 -23.88 -7.76 -27.86
CA HIS A 254 -23.85 -6.47 -27.15
C HIS A 254 -24.58 -5.34 -27.92
N PRO A 255 -25.12 -4.32 -27.23
CA PRO A 255 -25.91 -3.26 -27.87
C PRO A 255 -25.09 -2.12 -28.50
N PHE A 256 -23.75 -2.16 -28.42
CA PHE A 256 -22.88 -1.06 -28.87
C PHE A 256 -22.55 -1.12 -30.37
N ASP A 257 -22.41 0.05 -31.01
CA ASP A 257 -22.01 0.20 -32.41
C ASP A 257 -20.54 -0.18 -32.61
N ILE A 258 -20.27 -1.22 -33.40
CA ILE A 258 -18.91 -1.71 -33.71
C ILE A 258 -18.00 -0.65 -34.36
N ASN A 259 -18.54 0.42 -34.93
CA ASN A 259 -17.78 1.47 -35.58
C ASN A 259 -17.32 2.57 -34.61
N LYS A 260 -17.85 2.61 -33.38
CA LYS A 260 -17.62 3.70 -32.41
C LYS A 260 -17.19 3.22 -31.03
N MET A 261 -16.25 3.95 -30.45
CA MET A 261 -15.82 3.76 -29.07
C MET A 261 -16.85 4.36 -28.11
N VAL A 262 -17.36 3.63 -27.12
CA VAL A 262 -18.09 4.26 -26.01
C VAL A 262 -17.07 4.85 -25.04
N PHE A 263 -16.95 6.17 -25.06
CA PHE A 263 -15.94 6.93 -24.35
C PHE A 263 -16.35 7.24 -22.91
N MET A 264 -17.62 7.56 -22.66
CA MET A 264 -18.15 7.66 -21.29
C MET A 264 -19.65 7.35 -21.29
N ASP A 265 -20.06 6.27 -20.64
CA ASP A 265 -21.47 6.03 -20.33
C ASP A 265 -21.80 6.33 -18.86
N TRP A 266 -22.31 7.54 -18.62
CA TRP A 266 -22.71 8.02 -17.30
C TRP A 266 -24.11 7.57 -16.86
N ARG A 267 -24.86 6.77 -17.64
CA ARG A 267 -26.24 6.34 -17.30
C ARG A 267 -26.30 5.51 -16.02
N ASP A 268 -27.28 5.79 -15.15
CA ASP A 268 -27.48 5.14 -13.85
C ASP A 268 -28.80 4.35 -13.75
N SER A 269 -29.53 4.25 -14.87
CA SER A 269 -30.77 3.48 -15.01
C SER A 269 -30.62 2.01 -14.64
N HIS A 270 -29.44 1.42 -14.87
CA HIS A 270 -29.07 0.07 -14.43
C HIS A 270 -29.09 -0.11 -12.90
N LEU A 271 -28.95 0.97 -12.12
CA LEU A 271 -28.95 0.96 -10.65
C LEU A 271 -30.35 1.18 -10.04
N ASN A 272 -31.40 1.39 -10.84
CA ASN A 272 -32.76 1.65 -10.34
C ASN A 272 -33.30 0.58 -9.38
N ASN A 273 -32.83 -0.67 -9.52
CA ASN A 273 -33.24 -1.79 -8.67
C ASN A 273 -32.37 -1.98 -7.40
N ASN A 274 -31.33 -1.16 -7.21
CA ASN A 274 -30.43 -1.22 -6.05
C ASN A 274 -30.17 0.19 -5.52
N ILE A 275 -31.02 0.65 -4.59
CA ILE A 275 -31.01 2.01 -4.04
C ILE A 275 -29.67 2.36 -3.38
N GLU A 276 -29.04 1.40 -2.68
CA GLU A 276 -27.77 1.63 -1.99
C GLU A 276 -26.62 1.87 -2.98
N LEU A 277 -26.49 0.99 -3.98
CA LEU A 277 -25.50 1.12 -5.05
C LEU A 277 -25.75 2.38 -5.90
N LYS A 278 -27.02 2.75 -6.08
CA LYS A 278 -27.42 4.00 -6.75
C LYS A 278 -27.00 5.24 -5.98
N GLU A 279 -27.20 5.29 -4.66
CA GLU A 279 -26.76 6.42 -3.84
C GLU A 279 -25.22 6.46 -3.67
N ARG A 280 -24.53 5.32 -3.67
CA ARG A 280 -23.06 5.26 -3.81
C ARG A 280 -22.60 5.91 -5.13
N ASN A 281 -23.18 5.50 -6.26
CA ASN A 281 -22.87 6.07 -7.57
C ASN A 281 -23.27 7.55 -7.70
N ARG A 282 -24.35 7.97 -7.06
CA ARG A 282 -24.77 9.37 -7.04
C ARG A 282 -23.72 10.27 -6.39
N ARG A 283 -23.10 9.82 -5.30
CA ARG A 283 -22.09 10.58 -4.53
C ARG A 283 -20.72 10.59 -5.20
N ILE A 284 -20.26 9.43 -5.67
CA ILE A 284 -18.99 9.28 -6.40
C ILE A 284 -19.27 8.45 -7.66
N PRO A 285 -19.47 9.11 -8.82
CA PRO A 285 -19.97 8.46 -10.01
C PRO A 285 -18.90 7.68 -10.76
N THR A 286 -19.33 6.57 -11.37
CA THR A 286 -18.57 5.81 -12.35
C THR A 286 -19.23 5.88 -13.72
N PHE A 287 -18.47 5.56 -14.76
CA PHE A 287 -18.93 5.44 -16.13
C PHE A 287 -18.33 4.19 -16.78
N LEU A 288 -18.96 3.69 -17.84
CA LEU A 288 -18.43 2.60 -18.66
C LEU A 288 -17.66 3.15 -19.87
N TYR A 289 -16.44 2.67 -20.08
CA TYR A 289 -15.74 2.60 -21.36
C TYR A 289 -16.12 1.27 -22.07
N ALA A 290 -16.39 1.30 -23.39
CA ALA A 290 -16.63 0.07 -24.15
C ALA A 290 -16.03 0.13 -25.57
N MET A 291 -15.15 -0.83 -25.86
CA MET A 291 -14.39 -1.00 -27.11
C MET A 291 -14.90 -2.24 -27.87
N PRO A 292 -15.89 -2.12 -28.77
CA PRO A 292 -16.42 -3.24 -29.54
C PRO A 292 -15.48 -3.64 -30.70
N PHE A 293 -15.05 -4.89 -30.74
CA PHE A 293 -14.21 -5.44 -31.83
C PHE A 293 -15.03 -6.23 -32.85
N SER A 294 -16.13 -6.85 -32.40
CA SER A 294 -17.16 -7.49 -33.20
C SER A 294 -18.42 -7.65 -32.34
N SER A 295 -19.58 -7.99 -32.91
CA SER A 295 -20.82 -8.18 -32.15
C SER A 295 -20.75 -9.21 -31.01
N GLN A 296 -19.72 -10.06 -30.98
CA GLN A 296 -19.48 -11.07 -29.95
C GLN A 296 -18.16 -10.88 -29.18
N ARG A 297 -17.36 -9.84 -29.44
CA ARG A 297 -16.07 -9.62 -28.77
C ARG A 297 -15.84 -8.14 -28.45
N ILE A 298 -15.66 -7.83 -27.17
CA ILE A 298 -15.67 -6.46 -26.65
C ILE A 298 -14.77 -6.32 -25.43
N PHE A 299 -14.11 -5.18 -25.28
CA PHE A 299 -13.51 -4.77 -24.00
C PHE A 299 -14.45 -3.78 -23.30
N LEU A 300 -14.66 -4.00 -22.00
CA LEU A 300 -15.62 -3.30 -21.15
C LEU A 300 -14.90 -2.89 -19.86
N GLU A 301 -14.95 -1.61 -19.48
CA GLU A 301 -14.30 -1.13 -18.26
C GLU A 301 -15.20 -0.12 -17.52
N GLU A 302 -15.55 -0.42 -16.27
CA GLU A 302 -16.24 0.54 -15.39
C GLU A 302 -15.18 1.34 -14.61
N THR A 303 -15.28 2.68 -14.61
CA THR A 303 -14.21 3.58 -14.16
C THR A 303 -14.75 4.72 -13.31
N SER A 304 -14.13 4.97 -12.14
CA SER A 304 -14.37 6.18 -11.35
C SER A 304 -13.41 7.29 -11.80
N LEU A 305 -13.93 8.38 -12.36
CA LEU A 305 -13.14 9.45 -12.99
C LEU A 305 -11.99 9.97 -12.12
N VAL A 306 -12.29 10.39 -10.89
CA VAL A 306 -11.31 10.71 -9.84
C VAL A 306 -11.99 10.73 -8.47
N ALA A 307 -11.36 10.15 -7.45
CA ALA A 307 -11.80 10.17 -6.05
C ALA A 307 -10.59 10.34 -5.10
N ARG A 308 -10.82 10.82 -3.87
CA ARG A 308 -9.79 10.95 -2.82
C ARG A 308 -10.42 10.64 -1.44
N PRO A 309 -10.21 9.45 -0.85
CA PRO A 309 -9.48 8.29 -1.39
C PRO A 309 -10.16 7.69 -2.64
N GLY A 310 -9.45 6.80 -3.33
CA GLY A 310 -9.98 6.09 -4.51
C GLY A 310 -11.21 5.23 -4.18
N VAL A 311 -12.07 5.01 -5.18
CA VAL A 311 -13.24 4.12 -5.03
C VAL A 311 -12.78 2.67 -4.85
N PRO A 312 -13.32 1.90 -3.88
CA PRO A 312 -12.94 0.50 -3.71
C PRO A 312 -13.25 -0.33 -4.97
N MET A 313 -12.32 -1.19 -5.40
CA MET A 313 -12.45 -2.00 -6.62
C MET A 313 -13.75 -2.84 -6.65
N ARG A 314 -14.18 -3.34 -5.49
CA ARG A 314 -15.47 -4.02 -5.30
C ARG A 314 -16.69 -3.18 -5.70
N ASP A 315 -16.70 -1.87 -5.43
CA ASP A 315 -17.81 -0.98 -5.77
C ASP A 315 -17.87 -0.79 -7.31
N ILE A 316 -16.71 -0.67 -7.95
CA ILE A 316 -16.58 -0.69 -9.42
C ILE A 316 -17.16 -1.99 -10.01
N GLN A 317 -16.75 -3.14 -9.47
CA GLN A 317 -17.22 -4.47 -9.89
C GLN A 317 -18.73 -4.67 -9.66
N GLU A 318 -19.26 -4.26 -8.50
CA GLU A 318 -20.70 -4.32 -8.19
C GLU A 318 -21.53 -3.50 -9.21
N ARG A 319 -21.04 -2.31 -9.62
CA ARG A 319 -21.68 -1.46 -10.64
C ARG A 319 -21.58 -2.06 -12.05
N MET A 320 -20.40 -2.55 -12.44
CA MET A 320 -20.18 -3.18 -13.74
C MET A 320 -21.13 -4.37 -13.94
N VAL A 321 -21.22 -5.28 -12.95
CA VAL A 321 -22.13 -6.44 -12.99
C VAL A 321 -23.59 -6.00 -13.16
N ALA A 322 -24.03 -4.98 -12.42
CA ALA A 322 -25.37 -4.42 -12.56
C ALA A 322 -25.60 -3.81 -13.96
N ARG A 323 -24.61 -3.14 -14.53
CA ARG A 323 -24.68 -2.56 -15.88
C ARG A 323 -24.74 -3.62 -16.97
N LEU A 324 -23.88 -4.63 -16.96
CA LEU A 324 -23.88 -5.70 -17.95
C LEU A 324 -25.21 -6.49 -17.92
N SER A 325 -25.70 -6.82 -16.71
CA SER A 325 -27.00 -7.48 -16.55
C SER A 325 -28.18 -6.61 -17.00
N HIS A 326 -28.09 -5.28 -16.93
CA HIS A 326 -29.13 -4.36 -17.42
C HIS A 326 -29.11 -4.22 -18.95
N LEU A 327 -27.91 -4.20 -19.55
CA LEU A 327 -27.71 -4.14 -20.99
C LEU A 327 -27.94 -5.49 -21.71
N GLY A 328 -28.25 -6.55 -20.96
CA GLY A 328 -28.44 -7.91 -21.50
C GLY A 328 -27.15 -8.62 -21.91
N ILE A 329 -25.98 -8.02 -21.64
CA ILE A 329 -24.67 -8.53 -22.04
C ILE A 329 -24.33 -9.75 -21.18
N LYS A 330 -24.28 -10.91 -21.82
CA LYS A 330 -23.84 -12.17 -21.20
C LYS A 330 -22.43 -12.49 -21.68
N VAL A 331 -21.49 -12.59 -20.75
CA VAL A 331 -20.13 -13.05 -21.03
C VAL A 331 -20.12 -14.58 -21.12
N LYS A 332 -19.52 -15.11 -22.20
CA LYS A 332 -19.22 -16.54 -22.37
C LYS A 332 -17.88 -16.90 -21.71
N SER A 333 -16.88 -16.04 -21.92
CA SER A 333 -15.51 -16.21 -21.42
C SER A 333 -14.80 -14.86 -21.35
N ILE A 334 -13.93 -14.70 -20.36
CA ILE A 334 -13.02 -13.56 -20.22
C ILE A 334 -11.66 -13.97 -20.79
N GLU A 335 -11.16 -13.20 -21.74
CA GLU A 335 -9.84 -13.38 -22.36
C GLU A 335 -8.73 -12.74 -21.49
N GLU A 336 -8.99 -11.52 -20.99
CA GLU A 336 -8.10 -10.75 -20.13
C GLU A 336 -8.93 -9.97 -19.10
N ASP A 337 -8.43 -9.81 -17.86
CA ASP A 337 -8.95 -8.87 -16.86
C ASP A 337 -7.91 -7.79 -16.51
N GLU A 338 -8.38 -6.58 -16.21
CA GLU A 338 -7.54 -5.41 -15.91
C GLU A 338 -7.99 -4.73 -14.61
N HIS A 339 -7.04 -4.47 -13.72
CA HIS A 339 -7.25 -3.81 -12.43
C HIS A 339 -6.39 -2.54 -12.40
N CYS A 340 -7.01 -1.39 -12.66
CA CYS A 340 -6.27 -0.15 -12.84
C CYS A 340 -6.46 0.80 -11.65
N VAL A 341 -5.35 1.34 -11.15
CA VAL A 341 -5.33 2.40 -10.11
C VAL A 341 -4.31 3.46 -10.55
N ILE A 342 -4.81 4.57 -11.08
CA ILE A 342 -3.98 5.66 -11.62
C ILE A 342 -3.94 6.81 -10.59
N PRO A 343 -2.76 7.18 -10.07
CA PRO A 343 -2.60 8.39 -9.26
C PRO A 343 -2.79 9.65 -10.11
N MET A 344 -3.86 10.39 -9.81
CA MET A 344 -4.26 11.61 -10.50
C MET A 344 -3.54 12.81 -9.88
N GLY A 345 -2.58 13.38 -10.60
CA GLY A 345 -1.80 14.52 -10.14
C GLY A 345 -0.83 14.19 -9.00
N GLY A 346 -1.07 14.76 -7.81
CA GLY A 346 -0.13 14.72 -6.68
C GLY A 346 1.02 15.74 -6.82
N PRO A 347 1.99 15.74 -5.88
CA PRO A 347 3.16 16.62 -5.96
C PRO A 347 4.05 16.29 -7.16
N LEU A 348 4.69 17.31 -7.73
CA LEU A 348 5.86 17.11 -8.59
C LEU A 348 7.04 16.59 -7.75
N PRO A 349 8.02 15.88 -8.35
CA PRO A 349 9.30 15.61 -7.70
C PRO A 349 10.04 16.91 -7.37
N VAL A 350 11.08 16.83 -6.53
CA VAL A 350 12.00 17.96 -6.27
C VAL A 350 12.72 18.32 -7.56
N LEU A 351 12.66 19.60 -7.97
CA LEU A 351 13.26 20.08 -9.23
C LEU A 351 14.23 21.25 -8.94
N PRO A 352 15.52 21.15 -9.31
CA PRO A 352 16.19 20.00 -9.91
C PRO A 352 16.60 18.93 -8.88
N GLN A 353 16.94 17.73 -9.38
CA GLN A 353 17.62 16.68 -8.60
C GLN A 353 18.48 15.80 -9.53
N ARG A 354 19.38 14.98 -8.97
CA ARG A 354 20.39 14.24 -9.74
C ARG A 354 19.85 13.02 -10.52
N VAL A 355 18.79 12.36 -10.05
CA VAL A 355 18.03 11.37 -10.85
C VAL A 355 17.05 12.13 -11.75
N VAL A 356 17.07 11.88 -13.05
CA VAL A 356 16.02 12.35 -13.97
C VAL A 356 14.85 11.37 -13.92
N GLY A 357 13.61 11.84 -14.00
CA GLY A 357 12.43 10.98 -14.09
C GLY A 357 11.66 11.18 -15.38
N ILE A 358 10.91 10.16 -15.82
CA ILE A 358 9.94 10.27 -16.92
C ILE A 358 8.65 9.49 -16.63
N GLY A 359 7.52 9.93 -17.18
CA GLY A 359 6.21 9.30 -17.01
C GLY A 359 5.63 9.48 -15.60
N GLY A 360 5.14 8.38 -15.01
CA GLY A 360 4.44 8.41 -13.72
C GLY A 360 5.28 9.01 -12.58
N THR A 361 6.55 8.62 -12.48
CA THR A 361 7.49 9.10 -11.46
C THR A 361 7.78 10.60 -11.60
N ALA A 362 7.78 11.13 -12.83
CA ALA A 362 7.92 12.55 -13.11
C ALA A 362 6.62 13.36 -12.91
N GLY A 363 5.52 12.73 -12.49
CA GLY A 363 4.23 13.39 -12.26
C GLY A 363 3.49 13.79 -13.55
N MET A 364 3.71 13.04 -14.65
CA MET A 364 3.22 13.36 -15.99
C MET A 364 1.79 12.92 -16.31
N VAL A 365 1.11 12.17 -15.43
CA VAL A 365 -0.32 11.87 -15.57
C VAL A 365 -1.11 13.18 -15.70
N HIS A 366 -2.07 13.23 -16.62
CA HIS A 366 -3.02 14.33 -16.73
C HIS A 366 -3.99 14.31 -15.53
N PRO A 367 -3.90 15.25 -14.56
CA PRO A 367 -4.65 15.18 -13.29
C PRO A 367 -6.17 15.06 -13.44
N SER A 368 -6.75 15.63 -14.50
CA SER A 368 -8.20 15.62 -14.75
C SER A 368 -8.72 14.45 -15.60
N THR A 369 -7.87 13.57 -16.14
CA THR A 369 -8.30 12.51 -17.09
C THR A 369 -7.62 11.15 -16.90
N GLY A 370 -6.42 11.10 -16.33
CA GLY A 370 -5.61 9.86 -16.20
C GLY A 370 -4.63 9.64 -17.34
N TYR A 371 -4.73 10.40 -18.43
CA TYR A 371 -3.95 10.17 -19.64
C TYR A 371 -2.45 10.44 -19.44
N MET A 372 -1.63 9.51 -19.93
CA MET A 372 -0.18 9.55 -19.74
C MET A 372 0.62 9.04 -20.95
N VAL A 373 0.19 7.98 -21.64
CA VAL A 373 1.02 7.28 -22.65
C VAL A 373 1.46 8.21 -23.78
N ALA A 374 0.51 8.77 -24.56
CA ALA A 374 0.84 9.65 -25.69
C ALA A 374 1.65 10.88 -25.24
N ARG A 375 1.24 11.54 -24.15
CA ARG A 375 1.96 12.68 -23.53
C ARG A 375 3.40 12.34 -23.13
N THR A 376 3.67 11.11 -22.69
CA THR A 376 5.00 10.68 -22.25
C THR A 376 5.87 10.29 -23.44
N LEU A 377 5.30 9.63 -24.46
CA LEU A 377 6.00 9.35 -25.72
C LEU A 377 6.37 10.65 -26.44
N ALA A 378 5.48 11.64 -26.51
CA ALA A 378 5.75 12.97 -27.07
C ALA A 378 6.81 13.78 -26.28
N ALA A 379 7.08 13.42 -25.01
CA ALA A 379 8.11 14.05 -24.19
C ALA A 379 9.45 13.30 -24.19
N ALA A 380 9.46 12.01 -24.57
CA ALA A 380 10.68 11.22 -24.64
C ALA A 380 11.76 11.82 -25.57
N PRO A 381 11.43 12.39 -26.75
CA PRO A 381 12.38 13.14 -27.56
C PRO A 381 12.99 14.37 -26.85
N ILE A 382 12.21 15.08 -26.01
CA ILE A 382 12.70 16.25 -25.28
C ILE A 382 13.77 15.82 -24.27
N VAL A 383 13.47 14.78 -23.49
CA VAL A 383 14.40 14.20 -22.50
C VAL A 383 15.63 13.59 -23.18
N ALA A 384 15.45 12.85 -24.27
CA ALA A 384 16.53 12.25 -25.03
C ALA A 384 17.47 13.30 -25.64
N ASN A 385 16.93 14.30 -26.33
CA ASN A 385 17.71 15.36 -26.97
C ASN A 385 18.46 16.21 -25.94
N ALA A 386 17.85 16.52 -24.78
CA ALA A 386 18.56 17.19 -23.70
C ALA A 386 19.74 16.34 -23.18
N ILE A 387 19.53 15.05 -22.89
CA ILE A 387 20.59 14.14 -22.46
C ILE A 387 21.74 14.08 -23.49
N VAL A 388 21.42 13.91 -24.78
CA VAL A 388 22.40 13.87 -25.87
C VAL A 388 23.16 15.20 -25.99
N GLN A 389 22.44 16.33 -26.01
CA GLN A 389 23.03 17.67 -26.16
C GLN A 389 23.99 18.00 -25.03
N TYR A 390 23.61 17.74 -23.78
CA TYR A 390 24.43 18.13 -22.63
C TYR A 390 25.60 17.16 -22.40
N LEU A 391 25.43 15.84 -22.59
CA LEU A 391 26.53 14.87 -22.54
C LEU A 391 27.55 15.09 -23.68
N GLY A 392 27.08 15.38 -24.89
CA GLY A 392 27.92 15.61 -26.07
C GLY A 392 28.55 17.00 -26.14
N SER A 393 28.41 17.85 -25.12
CA SER A 393 28.91 19.23 -25.16
C SER A 393 30.32 19.39 -24.55
N ASP A 394 31.23 19.99 -25.32
CA ASP A 394 32.58 20.42 -24.86
C ASP A 394 32.54 21.42 -23.68
N ARG A 395 31.36 21.93 -23.34
CA ARG A 395 31.14 22.84 -22.20
C ARG A 395 31.29 22.15 -20.83
N GLY A 396 31.45 20.82 -20.80
CA GLY A 396 31.80 20.08 -19.58
C GLY A 396 30.68 19.97 -18.53
N VAL A 397 29.43 20.27 -18.90
CA VAL A 397 28.27 20.16 -18.02
C VAL A 397 28.07 18.70 -17.63
N ARG A 398 28.23 18.37 -16.34
CA ARG A 398 28.22 16.98 -15.84
C ARG A 398 27.43 16.87 -14.54
N GLY A 399 26.97 15.65 -14.26
CA GLY A 399 26.34 15.30 -13.00
C GLY A 399 25.10 16.15 -12.66
N ASN A 400 25.18 16.93 -11.58
CA ASN A 400 24.04 17.70 -11.07
C ASN A 400 23.53 18.76 -12.07
N ASP A 401 24.45 19.45 -12.75
CA ASP A 401 24.10 20.55 -13.66
C ASP A 401 23.43 20.00 -14.93
N LEU A 402 23.89 18.84 -15.40
CA LEU A 402 23.28 18.13 -16.52
C LEU A 402 21.86 17.69 -16.19
N SER A 403 21.66 17.00 -15.05
CA SER A 403 20.33 16.60 -14.61
C SER A 403 19.41 17.82 -14.37
N THR A 404 19.98 18.96 -13.96
CA THR A 404 19.24 20.22 -13.78
C THR A 404 18.68 20.76 -15.09
N GLU A 405 19.48 20.80 -16.14
CA GLU A 405 19.01 21.27 -17.46
C GLU A 405 18.01 20.28 -18.09
N VAL A 406 18.23 18.96 -17.99
CA VAL A 406 17.24 17.96 -18.46
C VAL A 406 15.90 18.09 -17.71
N TRP A 407 15.92 18.35 -16.40
CA TRP A 407 14.69 18.61 -15.62
C TRP A 407 13.99 19.92 -15.99
N LYS A 408 14.74 20.93 -16.42
CA LYS A 408 14.26 22.24 -16.88
C LYS A 408 13.60 22.14 -18.26
N ASP A 409 14.12 21.32 -19.16
CA ASP A 409 13.55 21.05 -20.48
C ASP A 409 12.30 20.15 -20.42
N LEU A 410 12.26 19.18 -19.49
CA LEU A 410 11.07 18.35 -19.24
C LEU A 410 9.94 19.13 -18.53
N TRP A 411 10.30 19.96 -17.53
CA TRP A 411 9.35 20.78 -16.78
C TRP A 411 9.71 22.28 -16.85
N PRO A 412 9.55 22.94 -18.01
CA PRO A 412 9.61 24.40 -18.12
C PRO A 412 8.40 25.04 -17.42
N ILE A 413 8.49 26.33 -17.12
CA ILE A 413 7.50 27.03 -16.27
C ILE A 413 6.10 27.04 -16.89
N GLU A 414 6.00 27.04 -18.22
CA GLU A 414 4.77 26.89 -19.01
C GLU A 414 4.10 25.54 -18.75
N ARG A 415 4.87 24.44 -18.77
CA ARG A 415 4.37 23.08 -18.51
C ARG A 415 4.01 22.87 -17.05
N ARG A 416 4.72 23.51 -16.10
CA ARG A 416 4.33 23.54 -14.68
C ARG A 416 2.98 24.25 -14.52
N ARG A 417 2.82 25.46 -15.06
CA ARG A 417 1.55 26.22 -15.05
C ARG A 417 0.40 25.46 -15.72
N GLN A 418 0.66 24.80 -16.85
CA GLN A 418 -0.29 23.92 -17.53
C GLN A 418 -0.78 22.80 -16.61
N ARG A 419 0.15 22.12 -15.91
CA ARG A 419 -0.15 21.04 -14.96
C ARG A 419 -0.99 21.53 -13.79
N GLU A 420 -0.65 22.67 -13.19
CA GLU A 420 -1.40 23.18 -12.03
C GLU A 420 -2.82 23.64 -12.40
N PHE A 421 -3.06 24.06 -13.65
CA PHE A 421 -4.43 24.28 -14.16
C PHE A 421 -5.22 22.96 -14.25
N PHE A 422 -4.59 21.86 -14.66
CA PHE A 422 -5.24 20.54 -14.64
C PHE A 422 -5.47 20.01 -13.21
N CYS A 423 -4.56 20.31 -12.25
CA CYS A 423 -4.77 20.04 -10.82
C CYS A 423 -5.99 20.81 -10.29
N PHE A 424 -6.12 22.10 -10.61
CA PHE A 424 -7.30 22.92 -10.32
C PHE A 424 -8.59 22.28 -10.89
N GLY A 425 -8.57 21.83 -12.14
CA GLY A 425 -9.70 21.10 -12.74
C GLY A 425 -10.04 19.79 -12.01
N MET A 426 -9.04 19.02 -11.60
CA MET A 426 -9.22 17.79 -10.81
C MET A 426 -9.84 18.08 -9.42
N ASP A 427 -9.41 19.12 -8.71
CA ASP A 427 -9.97 19.49 -7.41
C ASP A 427 -11.39 20.10 -7.52
N ILE A 428 -11.88 20.43 -8.72
CA ILE A 428 -13.30 20.66 -8.99
C ILE A 428 -14.04 19.33 -9.20
N LEU A 429 -13.50 18.44 -10.06
CA LEU A 429 -14.08 17.13 -10.36
C LEU A 429 -14.29 16.28 -9.09
N LEU A 430 -13.33 16.30 -8.17
CA LEU A 430 -13.40 15.66 -6.84
C LEU A 430 -14.59 16.11 -5.95
N LYS A 431 -15.34 17.14 -6.34
CA LYS A 431 -16.48 17.71 -5.60
C LYS A 431 -17.80 17.60 -6.36
N LEU A 432 -17.83 16.97 -7.54
CA LEU A 432 -19.04 16.82 -8.35
C LEU A 432 -19.77 15.53 -7.98
N ASP A 433 -21.09 15.62 -7.75
CA ASP A 433 -21.95 14.45 -7.70
C ASP A 433 -22.29 13.99 -9.13
N LEU A 434 -23.04 12.90 -9.30
CA LEU A 434 -23.44 12.42 -10.63
C LEU A 434 -24.17 13.51 -11.46
N HIS A 435 -25.02 14.33 -10.84
CA HIS A 435 -25.79 15.34 -11.57
C HIS A 435 -24.93 16.55 -11.99
N SER A 436 -24.03 17.03 -11.13
CA SER A 436 -22.99 18.00 -11.49
C SER A 436 -22.10 17.46 -12.60
N THR A 437 -21.66 16.20 -12.50
CA THR A 437 -20.74 15.55 -13.45
C THR A 437 -21.36 15.44 -14.84
N ARG A 438 -22.63 15.01 -14.93
CA ARG A 438 -23.38 14.98 -16.19
C ARG A 438 -23.45 16.35 -16.86
N ARG A 439 -23.81 17.40 -16.12
CA ARG A 439 -23.89 18.78 -16.67
C ARG A 439 -22.52 19.34 -17.05
N PHE A 440 -21.47 18.98 -16.30
CA PHE A 440 -20.09 19.35 -16.63
C PHE A 440 -19.66 18.74 -17.96
N PHE A 441 -19.88 17.44 -18.17
CA PHE A 441 -19.52 16.78 -19.42
C PHE A 441 -20.42 17.16 -20.60
N ASP A 442 -21.70 17.42 -20.38
CA ASP A 442 -22.57 18.00 -21.41
C ASP A 442 -21.99 19.32 -21.94
N ALA A 443 -21.63 20.25 -21.04
CA ALA A 443 -21.01 21.51 -21.41
C ALA A 443 -19.59 21.32 -22.02
N PHE A 444 -18.77 20.41 -21.47
CA PHE A 444 -17.41 20.16 -21.97
C PHE A 444 -17.39 19.63 -23.40
N PHE A 445 -18.29 18.72 -23.75
CA PHE A 445 -18.39 18.17 -25.12
C PHE A 445 -19.26 19.02 -26.08
N ASN A 446 -19.91 20.09 -25.58
CA ASN A 446 -20.50 21.14 -26.43
C ASN A 446 -19.45 22.19 -26.88
N LEU A 447 -18.23 22.15 -26.34
CA LEU A 447 -17.16 23.08 -26.71
C LEU A 447 -16.69 22.85 -28.15
N GLU A 448 -16.18 23.93 -28.76
CA GLU A 448 -15.51 23.88 -30.05
C GLU A 448 -14.37 22.84 -30.03
N PRO A 449 -14.24 21.95 -31.04
CA PRO A 449 -13.33 20.81 -31.02
C PRO A 449 -11.91 21.10 -30.55
N ARG A 450 -11.30 22.21 -30.98
CA ARG A 450 -9.95 22.65 -30.55
C ARG A 450 -9.76 22.64 -29.03
N TYR A 451 -10.79 23.02 -28.27
CA TYR A 451 -10.69 23.14 -26.81
C TYR A 451 -10.71 21.78 -26.13
N TRP A 452 -11.71 20.92 -26.40
CA TRP A 452 -11.77 19.62 -25.73
C TRP A 452 -10.75 18.62 -26.30
N HIS A 453 -10.45 18.66 -27.61
CA HIS A 453 -9.30 17.93 -28.19
C HIS A 453 -8.01 18.35 -27.50
N GLY A 454 -7.77 19.67 -27.42
CA GLY A 454 -6.54 20.23 -26.88
C GLY A 454 -6.36 19.96 -25.39
N PHE A 455 -7.44 20.02 -24.61
CA PHE A 455 -7.44 19.71 -23.17
C PHE A 455 -7.07 18.25 -22.94
N LEU A 456 -7.84 17.30 -23.50
CA LEU A 456 -7.60 15.86 -23.31
C LEU A 456 -6.19 15.42 -23.75
N SER A 457 -5.65 16.07 -24.80
CA SER A 457 -4.31 15.76 -25.36
C SER A 457 -3.16 16.56 -24.72
N SER A 458 -3.40 17.35 -23.66
CA SER A 458 -2.39 18.27 -23.07
C SER A 458 -1.70 19.23 -24.07
N ARG A 459 -2.43 19.64 -25.13
CA ARG A 459 -1.94 20.58 -26.16
C ARG A 459 -2.20 22.05 -25.82
N LEU A 460 -3.26 22.39 -25.09
CA LEU A 460 -3.56 23.78 -24.69
C LEU A 460 -2.58 24.31 -23.63
N PHE A 461 -2.05 25.51 -23.82
CA PHE A 461 -1.24 26.24 -22.85
C PHE A 461 -2.07 27.29 -22.08
N LEU A 462 -1.49 27.95 -21.07
CA LEU A 462 -2.22 28.77 -20.10
C LEU A 462 -3.21 29.80 -20.70
N PRO A 463 -2.90 30.58 -21.77
CA PRO A 463 -3.88 31.50 -22.37
C PRO A 463 -5.09 30.78 -22.95
N GLU A 464 -4.86 29.64 -23.61
CA GLU A 464 -5.90 28.82 -24.23
C GLU A 464 -6.70 28.05 -23.17
N LEU A 465 -6.07 27.65 -22.06
CA LEU A 465 -6.73 27.05 -20.89
C LEU A 465 -7.64 28.06 -20.17
N ILE A 466 -7.25 29.33 -20.10
CA ILE A 466 -8.10 30.42 -19.61
C ILE A 466 -9.30 30.62 -20.55
N LEU A 467 -9.09 30.65 -21.87
CA LEU A 467 -10.17 30.73 -22.86
C LEU A 467 -11.08 29.50 -22.84
N PHE A 468 -10.54 28.30 -22.66
CA PHE A 468 -11.28 27.07 -22.42
C PHE A 468 -12.15 27.17 -21.17
N GLY A 469 -11.58 27.62 -20.03
CA GLY A 469 -12.31 27.78 -18.77
C GLY A 469 -13.45 28.79 -18.87
N LEU A 470 -13.21 29.92 -19.55
CA LEU A 470 -14.23 30.93 -19.85
C LEU A 470 -15.32 30.39 -20.80
N SER A 471 -14.93 29.64 -21.84
CA SER A 471 -15.87 29.04 -22.80
C SER A 471 -16.74 27.98 -22.13
N LEU A 472 -16.14 27.12 -21.29
CA LEU A 472 -16.82 26.11 -20.50
C LEU A 472 -17.80 26.75 -19.52
N PHE A 473 -17.38 27.81 -18.82
CA PHE A 473 -18.26 28.56 -17.91
C PHE A 473 -19.41 29.25 -18.67
N TYR A 474 -19.15 29.77 -19.86
CA TYR A 474 -20.18 30.39 -20.70
C TYR A 474 -21.20 29.35 -21.22
N GLN A 475 -20.76 28.18 -21.68
CA GLN A 475 -21.67 27.11 -22.13
C GLN A 475 -22.38 26.39 -20.98
N ALA A 476 -21.76 26.30 -19.79
CA ALA A 476 -22.35 25.67 -18.62
C ALA A 476 -23.70 26.32 -18.22
N SER A 477 -24.67 25.50 -17.83
CA SER A 477 -25.96 25.99 -17.33
C SER A 477 -25.82 26.77 -16.02
N THR A 478 -26.78 27.65 -15.70
CA THR A 478 -26.71 28.54 -14.51
C THR A 478 -26.41 27.80 -13.21
N THR A 479 -27.03 26.63 -12.98
CA THR A 479 -26.74 25.76 -11.82
C THR A 479 -25.27 25.30 -11.81
N SER A 480 -24.76 24.88 -12.97
CA SER A 480 -23.40 24.39 -13.14
C SER A 480 -22.37 25.51 -12.99
N ARG A 481 -22.67 26.74 -13.44
CA ARG A 481 -21.86 27.94 -13.17
C ARG A 481 -21.74 28.21 -11.67
N LEU A 482 -22.87 28.21 -10.95
CA LEU A 482 -22.88 28.39 -9.50
C LEU A 482 -22.11 27.28 -8.77
N GLU A 483 -22.21 26.03 -9.22
CA GLU A 483 -21.44 24.91 -8.68
C GLU A 483 -19.94 25.05 -8.95
N ILE A 484 -19.52 25.44 -10.17
CA ILE A 484 -18.12 25.70 -10.53
C ILE A 484 -17.57 26.86 -9.68
N MET A 485 -18.33 27.94 -9.48
CA MET A 485 -17.95 29.04 -8.59
C MET A 485 -17.79 28.56 -7.14
N ALA A 486 -18.81 27.92 -6.56
CA ALA A 486 -18.81 27.51 -5.16
C ALA A 486 -17.75 26.45 -4.84
N LYS A 487 -17.61 25.44 -5.71
CA LYS A 487 -16.66 24.32 -5.53
C LYS A 487 -15.23 24.71 -5.94
N GLY A 488 -15.09 25.63 -6.90
CA GLY A 488 -13.82 26.06 -7.50
C GLY A 488 -13.16 27.31 -6.90
N THR A 489 -13.86 28.16 -6.14
CA THR A 489 -13.26 29.40 -5.60
C THR A 489 -12.01 29.16 -4.74
N LEU A 490 -12.02 28.17 -3.84
CA LEU A 490 -10.84 27.85 -3.02
C LEU A 490 -9.68 27.27 -3.88
N PRO A 491 -9.90 26.26 -4.76
CA PRO A 491 -8.89 25.85 -5.74
C PRO A 491 -8.33 26.99 -6.60
N LEU A 492 -9.16 27.96 -7.02
CA LEU A 492 -8.74 29.10 -7.84
C LEU A 492 -7.80 30.04 -7.06
N LEU A 493 -8.07 30.29 -5.78
CA LEU A 493 -7.18 31.05 -4.90
C LEU A 493 -5.82 30.36 -4.73
N VAL A 494 -5.81 29.04 -4.53
CA VAL A 494 -4.56 28.24 -4.44
C VAL A 494 -3.78 28.30 -5.76
N PHE A 495 -4.45 28.16 -6.91
CA PHE A 495 -3.82 28.30 -8.22
C PHE A 495 -3.19 29.69 -8.43
N SER A 496 -3.92 30.77 -8.11
CA SER A 496 -3.40 32.14 -8.23
C SER A 496 -2.21 32.42 -7.30
N LEU A 497 -2.20 31.86 -6.09
CA LEU A 497 -1.05 31.93 -5.18
C LEU A 497 0.17 31.20 -5.75
N LEU A 498 0.02 29.95 -6.20
CA LEU A 498 1.12 29.17 -6.79
C LEU A 498 1.69 29.82 -8.06
N VAL A 499 0.85 30.46 -8.89
CA VAL A 499 1.29 31.19 -10.09
C VAL A 499 2.05 32.48 -9.76
N SER A 500 1.78 33.12 -8.61
CA SER A 500 2.39 34.41 -8.20
C SER A 500 3.61 34.26 -7.29
N GLU A 501 3.66 33.28 -6.39
CA GLU A 501 4.86 32.97 -5.59
C GLU A 501 6.08 32.67 -6.49
N PHE A 502 5.87 31.98 -7.61
CA PHE A 502 6.91 31.72 -8.60
C PHE A 502 7.50 33.00 -9.25
N GLN A 503 6.76 34.11 -9.32
CA GLN A 503 7.32 35.38 -9.78
C GLN A 503 8.12 36.11 -8.69
N LEU A 504 7.66 36.06 -7.43
CA LEU A 504 8.41 36.59 -6.29
C LEU A 504 9.75 35.84 -6.08
N SER A 505 9.78 34.53 -6.35
CA SER A 505 11.02 33.74 -6.32
C SER A 505 12.02 34.17 -7.40
N LEU A 506 11.55 34.56 -8.59
CA LEU A 506 12.41 35.06 -9.67
C LEU A 506 12.96 36.46 -9.37
N ALA A 507 12.12 37.35 -8.84
CA ALA A 507 12.53 38.70 -8.42
C ALA A 507 13.62 38.69 -7.32
N ARG A 508 13.70 37.62 -6.51
CA ARG A 508 14.79 37.40 -5.53
C ARG A 508 16.04 36.76 -6.14
N SER A 509 15.94 36.12 -7.30
CA SER A 509 17.07 35.47 -7.97
C SER A 509 17.86 36.42 -8.87
N SER A 510 17.21 37.44 -9.43
CA SER A 510 17.85 38.55 -10.14
C SER A 510 18.15 39.70 -9.18
N ARG A 511 19.41 40.16 -9.08
CA ARG A 511 19.72 41.44 -8.41
C ARG A 511 19.18 42.60 -9.25
N MET A 512 17.95 43.02 -8.98
CA MET A 512 17.38 44.28 -9.41
C MET A 512 16.74 44.95 -8.20
N ASP A 513 17.31 46.09 -7.78
CA ASP A 513 16.73 46.92 -6.74
C ASP A 513 15.46 47.60 -7.30
N LEU A 514 14.30 47.03 -6.96
CA LEU A 514 12.99 47.59 -7.25
C LEU A 514 12.44 48.26 -5.99
N ASP A 515 12.66 49.56 -5.89
CA ASP A 515 12.07 50.38 -4.84
C ASP A 515 10.53 50.39 -4.99
N LEU A 516 9.84 50.09 -3.89
CA LEU A 516 8.40 49.88 -3.83
C LEU A 516 7.74 50.76 -2.75
N SER A 517 8.24 51.98 -2.58
CA SER A 517 7.77 52.97 -1.60
C SER A 517 6.41 53.62 -1.92
N SER A 518 5.45 52.95 -2.60
CA SER A 518 4.14 53.54 -2.93
C SER A 518 3.02 52.56 -3.36
N ALA A 519 2.61 51.63 -2.48
CA ALA A 519 1.35 50.86 -2.69
C ALA A 519 0.71 50.35 -1.37
N GLY A 520 0.09 51.24 -0.59
CA GLY A 520 -0.70 50.85 0.59
C GLY A 520 -2.16 50.55 0.23
N VAL A 521 -2.57 49.27 0.21
CA VAL A 521 -3.96 48.85 -0.03
C VAL A 521 -4.50 48.08 1.17
N ILE A 522 -5.41 48.70 1.92
CA ILE A 522 -6.12 48.09 3.06
C ILE A 522 -7.46 47.53 2.56
N ILE A 523 -7.65 46.21 2.60
CA ILE A 523 -8.94 45.60 2.27
C ILE A 523 -9.77 45.44 3.55
N ARG A 524 -10.88 46.16 3.64
CA ARG A 524 -11.96 45.93 4.62
C ARG A 524 -13.04 45.03 4.01
N PRO A 525 -13.73 44.20 4.80
CA PRO A 525 -14.84 43.38 4.31
C PRO A 525 -16.08 44.23 4.01
N LEU A 526 -16.66 44.03 2.84
CA LEU A 526 -18.00 44.50 2.45
C LEU A 526 -18.73 43.31 1.80
N GLY A 527 -20.02 43.15 2.12
CA GLY A 527 -20.79 41.97 1.74
C GLY A 527 -21.50 42.11 0.39
N LEU A 528 -21.94 40.95 -0.14
CA LEU A 528 -22.95 40.81 -1.20
C LEU A 528 -22.66 41.51 -2.55
N GLU A 529 -21.75 40.94 -3.36
CA GLU A 529 -21.84 40.91 -4.84
C GLU A 529 -20.99 39.76 -5.44
N LEU A 530 -21.42 38.50 -5.25
CA LEU A 530 -20.69 37.32 -5.75
C LEU A 530 -20.60 37.24 -7.30
N PHE A 531 -21.47 37.95 -8.03
CA PHE A 531 -21.45 38.02 -9.49
C PHE A 531 -20.39 39.00 -10.02
N GLY A 532 -20.13 40.11 -9.30
CA GLY A 532 -19.12 41.10 -9.65
C GLY A 532 -17.70 40.54 -9.53
N MET A 533 -17.41 39.81 -8.43
CA MET A 533 -16.07 39.26 -8.16
C MET A 533 -15.52 38.39 -9.28
N TRP A 534 -16.29 37.43 -9.82
CA TRP A 534 -15.80 36.55 -10.89
C TRP A 534 -15.54 37.31 -12.20
N LYS A 535 -16.34 38.34 -12.49
CA LYS A 535 -16.13 39.20 -13.67
C LYS A 535 -14.88 40.07 -13.53
N LEU A 536 -14.68 40.68 -12.35
CA LEU A 536 -13.49 41.50 -12.04
C LEU A 536 -12.21 40.66 -11.95
N LEU A 537 -12.24 39.47 -11.34
CA LEU A 537 -11.07 38.59 -11.25
C LEU A 537 -10.60 38.10 -12.62
N PHE A 538 -11.51 37.72 -13.53
CA PHE A 538 -11.14 37.31 -14.89
C PHE A 538 -10.87 38.48 -15.85
N GLN A 539 -11.37 39.70 -15.61
CA GLN A 539 -11.07 40.86 -16.46
C GLN A 539 -9.86 41.67 -16.00
N GLU A 540 -9.69 42.01 -14.73
CA GLU A 540 -8.64 42.96 -14.30
C GLU A 540 -7.31 42.30 -13.93
N GLN A 541 -7.32 41.20 -13.17
CA GLN A 541 -6.05 40.52 -12.81
C GLN A 541 -5.37 39.89 -14.04
N VAL A 542 -6.15 39.42 -15.02
CA VAL A 542 -5.62 38.88 -16.28
C VAL A 542 -4.93 39.96 -17.11
N TRP A 543 -5.49 41.17 -17.18
CA TRP A 543 -4.89 42.28 -17.95
C TRP A 543 -3.61 42.84 -17.30
N LEU A 544 -3.57 42.94 -15.96
CA LEU A 544 -2.38 43.38 -15.24
C LEU A 544 -1.17 42.43 -15.35
N VAL A 545 -1.41 41.14 -15.61
CA VAL A 545 -0.34 40.12 -15.74
C VAL A 545 0.14 39.93 -17.18
N LEU A 546 -0.70 40.21 -18.19
CA LEU A 546 -0.38 39.95 -19.61
C LEU A 546 0.33 41.10 -20.34
N LEU A 547 0.33 42.34 -19.81
CA LEU A 547 0.83 43.52 -20.53
C LEU A 547 2.02 44.24 -19.86
N LYS A 548 3.11 43.49 -19.62
CA LYS A 548 4.46 44.07 -19.53
C LYS A 548 5.42 43.41 -20.52
N PRO A 549 5.58 43.97 -21.73
CA PRO A 549 6.67 43.58 -22.63
C PRO A 549 8.02 44.04 -22.05
N CYS A 550 8.93 43.11 -21.77
CA CYS A 550 10.34 43.44 -21.51
C CYS A 550 11.08 43.73 -22.83
N THR A 551 10.63 44.76 -23.56
CA THR A 551 11.22 45.18 -24.83
C THR A 551 12.34 46.20 -24.61
N CYS A 552 13.54 45.71 -24.29
CA CYS A 552 14.75 46.43 -24.65
C CYS A 552 14.94 46.30 -26.18
N ARG A 553 14.82 47.39 -26.94
CA ARG A 553 15.27 47.44 -28.33
C ARG A 553 15.92 48.77 -28.68
N TYR A 554 16.87 48.68 -29.61
CA TYR A 554 17.60 49.79 -30.20
C TYR A 554 16.69 50.71 -31.02
N ILE A 555 17.16 51.93 -31.24
CA ILE A 555 16.60 52.91 -32.17
C ILE A 555 16.85 52.42 -33.62
N GLY A 556 15.86 52.63 -34.51
CA GLY A 556 15.94 52.35 -35.94
C GLY A 556 14.62 52.68 -36.63
N ASP A 557 14.66 53.52 -37.67
CA ASP A 557 13.51 54.31 -38.14
C ASP A 557 12.57 53.62 -39.16
N ASN A 558 11.46 54.35 -39.43
CA ASN A 558 10.65 54.41 -40.66
C ASN A 558 9.46 53.46 -40.94
N GLU A 559 8.29 54.13 -40.96
CA GLU A 559 7.23 54.14 -42.00
C GLU A 559 6.14 53.06 -42.09
N GLU A 560 5.00 53.51 -42.64
CA GLU A 560 3.65 52.93 -42.52
C GLU A 560 3.30 51.90 -43.61
N MET A 561 2.25 51.09 -43.37
CA MET A 561 1.21 50.90 -44.41
C MET A 561 -0.22 50.77 -43.86
N LEU A 562 -1.09 51.55 -44.50
CA LEU A 562 -2.55 51.72 -44.46
C LEU A 562 -3.36 50.38 -44.40
N LYS A 563 -4.36 50.22 -43.50
CA LYS A 563 -5.79 50.67 -43.52
C LYS A 563 -6.72 50.07 -44.58
N ALA A 564 -7.78 49.34 -44.16
CA ALA A 564 -9.17 49.35 -44.69
C ALA A 564 -10.05 48.22 -44.08
N ASN A 565 -11.40 48.22 -44.05
CA ASN A 565 -12.37 49.29 -43.68
C ASN A 565 -13.82 48.75 -43.48
N ASN A 566 -14.57 49.28 -42.50
CA ASN A 566 -16.07 49.47 -42.41
C ASN A 566 -17.15 48.36 -42.57
N GLY A 567 -18.27 48.53 -41.82
CA GLY A 567 -19.64 47.97 -42.06
C GLY A 567 -20.10 46.88 -41.07
N VAL A 568 -21.08 46.97 -40.14
CA VAL A 568 -22.31 47.79 -39.85
C VAL A 568 -23.63 47.21 -40.40
N PHE A 569 -24.50 46.70 -39.50
CA PHE A 569 -26.00 46.75 -39.39
C PHE A 569 -26.40 45.87 -38.17
N GLN A 570 -27.22 46.23 -37.14
CA GLN A 570 -28.63 46.67 -37.01
C GLN A 570 -29.67 45.59 -37.44
N TYR A 571 -30.78 45.30 -36.73
CA TYR A 571 -31.42 45.90 -35.52
C TYR A 571 -31.44 44.89 -34.30
N THR A 572 -32.38 44.69 -33.36
CA THR A 572 -33.80 45.10 -33.07
C THR A 572 -34.12 44.91 -31.55
N ARG A 573 -35.33 45.24 -31.05
CA ARG A 573 -35.71 45.19 -29.61
C ARG A 573 -37.24 45.14 -29.39
N GLN A 574 -37.78 44.26 -28.52
CA GLN A 574 -39.17 44.39 -27.98
C GLN A 574 -39.42 43.63 -26.65
N THR A 575 -40.15 44.30 -25.74
CA THR A 575 -41.07 43.84 -24.64
C THR A 575 -40.87 42.46 -23.98
N GLN A 576 -40.63 42.34 -22.66
CA GLN A 576 -41.55 42.60 -21.52
C GLN A 576 -42.87 41.79 -21.55
N ASP A 577 -42.97 40.75 -20.70
CA ASP A 577 -43.79 40.79 -19.48
C ASP A 577 -43.38 39.64 -18.51
N GLU A 578 -44.20 39.30 -17.52
CA GLU A 578 -44.08 38.17 -16.56
C GLU A 578 -42.96 38.26 -15.51
N SER A 579 -43.07 39.26 -14.62
CA SER A 579 -42.60 39.11 -13.24
C SER A 579 -43.76 39.31 -12.27
N HIS A 580 -44.22 38.27 -11.56
CA HIS A 580 -45.04 38.35 -10.32
C HIS A 580 -45.28 36.95 -9.68
N ASN A 581 -44.23 36.28 -9.15
CA ASN A 581 -44.45 35.17 -8.19
C ASN A 581 -43.23 34.77 -7.31
N VAL A 582 -42.01 35.20 -7.64
CA VAL A 582 -40.78 34.81 -6.90
C VAL A 582 -40.76 35.36 -5.45
N THR A 583 -41.36 36.53 -5.22
CA THR A 583 -41.31 37.25 -3.94
C THR A 583 -41.97 36.50 -2.78
N ALA A 584 -43.04 35.74 -3.05
CA ALA A 584 -43.76 34.98 -2.02
C ALA A 584 -42.93 33.79 -1.48
N TYR A 585 -42.24 33.08 -2.37
CA TYR A 585 -41.38 31.94 -2.00
C TYR A 585 -40.18 32.38 -1.14
N LEU A 586 -39.62 33.56 -1.40
CA LEU A 586 -38.49 34.10 -0.65
C LEU A 586 -38.84 34.62 0.76
N GLN A 587 -40.14 34.76 1.09
CA GLN A 587 -40.56 35.15 2.44
C GLN A 587 -40.81 33.96 3.37
N SER A 588 -41.10 32.75 2.85
CA SER A 588 -41.30 31.56 3.69
C SER A 588 -40.00 31.02 4.31
N LEU A 589 -38.85 31.28 3.67
CA LEU A 589 -37.52 30.80 4.11
C LEU A 589 -36.88 31.61 5.25
N LYS A 590 -37.60 32.56 5.86
CA LYS A 590 -37.05 33.42 6.95
C LYS A 590 -37.19 32.87 8.37
N ASN A 591 -38.01 31.84 8.59
CA ASN A 591 -38.33 31.33 9.93
C ASN A 591 -37.85 29.88 10.13
N ALA A 592 -36.54 29.65 10.07
CA ALA A 592 -35.91 28.37 10.43
C ALA A 592 -34.53 28.60 11.06
N ASP A 593 -34.41 28.33 12.36
CA ASP A 593 -33.18 28.60 13.13
C ASP A 593 -32.03 27.65 12.76
N TRP A 594 -31.10 28.15 11.96
CA TRP A 594 -29.88 27.43 11.55
C TRP A 594 -28.57 28.20 11.84
N PHE A 595 -28.63 29.35 12.51
CA PHE A 595 -27.46 30.23 12.72
C PHE A 595 -26.82 30.22 14.11
N GLU A 596 -27.51 29.79 15.18
CA GLU A 596 -26.93 29.83 16.54
C GLU A 596 -25.97 28.67 16.88
N VAL A 597 -26.09 27.51 16.24
CA VAL A 597 -25.36 26.29 16.66
C VAL A 597 -23.87 26.31 16.27
N VAL A 598 -23.50 26.98 15.17
CA VAL A 598 -22.10 26.96 14.64
C VAL A 598 -21.23 28.09 15.20
N SER A 599 -21.83 29.15 15.79
CA SER A 599 -21.10 30.33 16.28
C SER A 599 -20.44 30.16 17.66
N ARG A 600 -20.55 28.97 18.28
CA ARG A 600 -20.19 28.75 19.70
C ARG A 600 -18.90 27.94 19.94
N ASP A 601 -18.50 27.09 18.99
CA ASP A 601 -17.29 26.24 19.10
C ASP A 601 -15.98 26.95 18.70
N ILE A 602 -16.07 28.14 18.08
CA ILE A 602 -14.90 28.85 17.51
C ILE A 602 -14.32 29.88 18.50
N THR A 603 -15.08 30.31 19.51
CA THR A 603 -14.72 31.43 20.40
C THR A 603 -13.90 31.03 21.64
N ASP A 604 -13.86 29.76 22.01
CA ASP A 604 -13.35 29.31 23.32
C ASP A 604 -11.94 28.67 23.30
N LYS A 605 -11.19 28.85 22.20
CA LYS A 605 -9.76 28.48 22.12
C LYS A 605 -8.86 29.70 21.88
N ARG A 606 -8.50 30.35 22.99
CA ARG A 606 -7.39 31.32 23.01
C ARG A 606 -6.09 30.63 22.60
N ILE A 607 -5.41 31.17 21.58
CA ILE A 607 -3.97 31.03 21.40
C ILE A 607 -3.39 32.42 21.61
N GLU A 608 -2.53 32.58 22.60
CA GLU A 608 -1.89 33.86 22.90
C GLU A 608 -0.77 34.13 21.89
N ILE A 609 -0.96 35.13 21.03
CA ILE A 609 0.11 35.70 20.21
C ILE A 609 0.63 36.94 20.95
N GLY A 610 1.83 36.85 21.51
CA GLY A 610 2.45 37.95 22.25
C GLY A 610 2.75 39.14 21.34
N VAL A 611 2.07 40.26 21.57
CA VAL A 611 2.35 41.53 20.88
C VAL A 611 3.54 42.23 21.56
N VAL A 612 4.60 42.51 20.80
CA VAL A 612 5.69 43.39 21.23
C VAL A 612 5.37 44.82 20.77
N ASP A 613 5.14 45.72 21.71
CA ASP A 613 4.81 47.12 21.44
C ASP A 613 6.07 47.92 21.07
N MET A 614 6.06 48.56 19.90
CA MET A 614 7.14 49.44 19.43
C MET A 614 6.72 50.92 19.48
N ASN A 615 6.52 51.46 20.68
CA ASN A 615 6.25 52.88 20.90
C ASN A 615 7.05 53.51 22.07
N ARG A 616 8.39 53.44 22.02
CA ARG A 616 9.26 54.38 22.77
C ARG A 616 10.71 54.36 22.30
N VAL A 617 11.15 55.46 21.69
CA VAL A 617 12.20 56.38 22.16
C VAL A 617 12.37 57.47 21.09
N ARG A 618 12.49 58.72 21.52
CA ARG A 618 12.92 59.86 20.70
C ARG A 618 14.31 60.30 21.16
N ASP A 619 15.02 60.94 20.25
CA ASP A 619 16.09 61.92 20.48
C ASP A 619 17.20 61.56 21.48
N GLU A 620 18.37 61.17 20.97
CA GLU A 620 19.64 61.83 21.32
C GLU A 620 20.75 61.57 20.26
N GLY A 621 21.82 62.37 20.29
CA GLY A 621 22.79 62.52 19.18
C GLY A 621 23.95 61.50 19.13
N PRO A 622 24.71 61.45 18.02
CA PRO A 622 25.69 60.38 17.76
C PRO A 622 27.13 60.68 18.25
N PRO A 623 27.78 59.76 18.98
CA PRO A 623 29.24 59.71 19.12
C PRO A 623 29.89 58.79 18.06
N ARG A 624 31.07 59.16 17.56
CA ARG A 624 31.78 58.42 16.48
C ARG A 624 32.55 57.19 16.98
N ALA A 625 32.40 56.12 16.19
CA ALA A 625 33.26 54.94 16.02
C ALA A 625 34.54 54.77 16.87
N LYS A 626 34.69 53.56 17.43
CA LYS A 626 35.99 52.86 17.50
C LYS A 626 35.82 51.40 17.04
N ASN A 627 36.62 50.99 16.05
CA ASN A 627 36.69 49.59 15.63
C ASN A 627 37.41 48.76 16.69
N THR A 628 36.74 47.73 17.22
CA THR A 628 37.39 46.59 17.89
C THR A 628 36.61 45.33 17.55
N VAL A 629 37.26 44.37 16.90
CA VAL A 629 36.63 43.10 16.52
C VAL A 629 36.79 42.12 17.67
N THR A 630 35.69 41.79 18.33
CA THR A 630 35.63 40.72 19.33
C THR A 630 34.65 39.66 18.82
N PRO A 631 35.07 38.39 18.61
CA PRO A 631 34.15 37.35 18.15
C PRO A 631 33.11 37.05 19.23
N TYR A 632 31.84 37.39 18.97
CA TYR A 632 30.73 36.96 19.81
C TYR A 632 30.55 35.44 19.67
N LEU A 633 31.16 34.69 20.59
CA LEU A 633 30.86 33.28 20.81
C LEU A 633 29.37 33.13 21.17
N LYS A 634 28.56 32.76 20.18
CA LYS A 634 27.17 32.32 20.42
C LYS A 634 27.22 31.14 21.39
N ARG A 635 26.63 31.30 22.58
CA ARG A 635 26.35 30.17 23.48
C ARG A 635 25.52 29.14 22.70
N LYS A 636 26.09 27.95 22.45
CA LYS A 636 25.34 26.82 21.90
C LYS A 636 24.26 26.45 22.93
N ARG A 637 22.99 26.34 22.50
CA ARG A 637 21.91 25.78 23.33
C ARG A 637 22.00 24.26 23.30
N ASN A 638 21.49 23.61 24.34
CA ASN A 638 21.20 22.18 24.32
C ASN A 638 20.18 21.86 23.21
N PRO A 639 20.26 20.69 22.55
CA PRO A 639 19.18 20.18 21.72
C PRO A 639 17.91 19.91 22.53
N GLU A 640 16.74 20.06 21.91
CA GLU A 640 15.43 20.00 22.55
C GLU A 640 15.14 18.66 23.24
N TRP A 641 15.56 17.54 22.63
CA TRP A 641 15.46 16.21 23.24
C TRP A 641 16.22 16.10 24.57
N PHE A 642 17.32 16.83 24.74
CA PHE A 642 18.10 16.83 25.97
C PHE A 642 17.38 17.60 27.08
N GLU A 643 16.64 18.66 26.75
CA GLU A 643 15.78 19.39 27.70
C GLU A 643 14.59 18.54 28.17
N VAL A 644 14.05 17.66 27.31
CA VAL A 644 13.04 16.68 27.71
C VAL A 644 13.64 15.62 28.65
N VAL A 645 14.80 15.06 28.29
CA VAL A 645 15.55 14.10 29.13
C VAL A 645 15.88 14.70 30.50
N ALA A 646 16.42 15.92 30.56
CA ALA A 646 16.88 16.54 31.81
C ALA A 646 15.77 16.73 32.85
N ARG A 647 14.51 16.90 32.43
CA ARG A 647 13.35 17.04 33.32
C ARG A 647 13.06 15.75 34.11
N GLU A 648 13.28 14.59 33.50
CA GLU A 648 13.07 13.29 34.16
C GLU A 648 14.06 13.04 35.31
N PHE A 649 15.27 13.60 35.20
CA PHE A 649 16.37 13.38 36.14
C PHE A 649 16.52 14.46 37.23
N LYS A 650 15.61 15.45 37.29
CA LYS A 650 15.48 16.41 38.41
C LYS A 650 16.83 16.95 38.94
N ASP A 651 17.62 17.53 38.05
CA ASP A 651 18.93 18.14 38.37
C ASP A 651 20.07 17.17 38.78
N GLU A 652 19.89 15.85 38.71
CA GLU A 652 20.98 14.85 38.81
C GLU A 652 22.02 14.99 37.67
N THR A 653 23.16 14.31 37.80
CA THR A 653 24.14 14.13 36.71
C THR A 653 23.79 12.88 35.91
N ILE A 654 23.64 13.02 34.60
CA ILE A 654 23.13 11.99 33.70
C ILE A 654 24.30 11.28 32.99
N ASN A 655 24.42 9.97 33.15
CA ASN A 655 25.36 9.11 32.43
C ASN A 655 24.75 8.67 31.10
N ILE A 656 25.41 8.98 29.98
CA ILE A 656 24.86 8.82 28.63
C ILE A 656 25.76 7.93 27.77
N GLY A 657 25.23 6.77 27.34
CA GLY A 657 25.87 5.91 26.34
C GLY A 657 25.52 6.38 24.92
N LEU A 658 26.53 6.63 24.07
CA LEU A 658 26.36 7.08 22.69
C LEU A 658 26.61 5.92 21.71
N VAL A 659 25.57 5.49 20.99
CA VAL A 659 25.57 4.36 20.05
C VAL A 659 25.51 4.88 18.61
N ASN A 660 26.47 4.49 17.76
CA ASN A 660 26.58 4.94 16.36
C ASN A 660 26.60 6.47 16.17
N MET A 661 27.19 7.21 17.12
CA MET A 661 27.38 8.65 17.00
C MET A 661 28.85 9.05 17.15
N ASP A 662 29.27 10.04 16.38
CA ASP A 662 30.54 10.74 16.57
C ASP A 662 30.35 11.90 17.54
N ALA A 663 31.36 12.14 18.38
CA ALA A 663 31.19 12.81 19.67
C ALA A 663 31.12 14.34 19.59
N MET A 664 30.14 14.88 18.87
CA MET A 664 29.83 16.31 18.81
C MET A 664 28.47 16.64 19.46
N MET A 665 28.47 16.70 20.79
CA MET A 665 27.44 17.38 21.59
C MET A 665 28.02 18.65 22.24
N ASP A 666 28.77 19.42 21.43
CA ASP A 666 29.28 20.75 21.77
C ASP A 666 28.17 21.64 22.33
N GLY A 667 28.21 21.94 23.62
CA GLY A 667 27.26 22.86 24.26
C GLY A 667 26.42 22.27 25.39
N VAL A 668 26.50 20.97 25.68
CA VAL A 668 25.84 20.34 26.85
C VAL A 668 26.55 20.73 28.16
N GLN A 669 26.49 22.02 28.49
CA GLN A 669 27.13 22.62 29.65
C GLN A 669 26.29 22.38 30.90
N THR A 670 26.53 21.25 31.58
CA THR A 670 26.95 21.18 33.01
C THR A 670 26.66 19.83 33.68
N LYS A 671 25.74 19.00 33.17
CA LYS A 671 25.20 17.83 33.93
C LYS A 671 25.18 16.48 33.19
N ALA A 672 25.95 16.28 32.13
CA ALA A 672 26.02 15.00 31.43
C ALA A 672 27.44 14.41 31.38
N LYS A 673 27.58 13.12 31.67
CA LYS A 673 28.79 12.32 31.43
C LYS A 673 28.53 11.43 30.22
N MET A 674 29.23 11.66 29.11
CA MET A 674 29.03 10.90 27.87
C MET A 674 30.14 9.86 27.67
N VAL A 675 29.76 8.64 27.28
CA VAL A 675 30.67 7.55 26.88
C VAL A 675 30.26 7.03 25.51
N LYS A 676 31.22 6.86 24.58
CA LYS A 676 30.95 6.24 23.29
C LYS A 676 30.94 4.73 23.43
N VAL A 677 29.88 4.08 22.94
CA VAL A 677 29.78 2.62 22.91
C VAL A 677 30.45 2.11 21.64
N HIS A 678 31.34 1.13 21.78
CA HIS A 678 32.09 0.53 20.69
C HIS A 678 31.65 -0.93 20.49
N PHE A 679 31.27 -1.26 19.27
CA PHE A 679 30.91 -2.59 18.80
C PHE A 679 31.13 -2.65 17.28
N ASP A 680 31.38 -3.84 16.75
CA ASP A 680 31.58 -4.03 15.31
C ASP A 680 30.24 -4.06 14.57
N PRO A 681 30.09 -3.43 13.39
CA PRO A 681 28.90 -3.59 12.56
C PRO A 681 28.73 -5.04 12.10
N ALA A 682 27.49 -5.53 12.06
CA ALA A 682 27.18 -6.88 11.56
C ALA A 682 27.71 -7.10 10.13
N GLY A 683 28.23 -8.30 9.86
CA GLY A 683 28.85 -8.69 8.59
C GLY A 683 27.98 -8.36 7.38
N LYS A 684 28.57 -7.76 6.34
CA LYS A 684 27.86 -7.26 5.14
C LYS A 684 27.15 -8.37 4.34
N ASP A 685 27.57 -9.59 4.57
CA ASP A 685 27.07 -10.87 4.08
C ASP A 685 25.81 -11.37 4.81
N ILE A 686 25.60 -11.00 6.08
CA ILE A 686 24.40 -11.37 6.86
C ILE A 686 23.20 -10.56 6.36
N ARG A 687 22.12 -11.23 5.93
CA ARG A 687 20.87 -10.62 5.43
C ARG A 687 19.69 -11.01 6.33
N TRP A 688 18.56 -10.31 6.20
CA TRP A 688 17.33 -10.66 6.91
C TRP A 688 16.84 -12.09 6.60
N SER A 689 17.10 -12.60 5.39
CA SER A 689 16.80 -14.00 5.02
C SER A 689 17.54 -15.04 5.86
N ASP A 690 18.66 -14.65 6.47
CA ASP A 690 19.55 -15.55 7.20
C ASP A 690 19.19 -15.54 8.70
N LEU A 691 18.54 -14.46 9.15
CA LEU A 691 17.80 -14.38 10.42
C LEU A 691 16.39 -14.99 10.33
N SER A 692 15.81 -15.07 9.14
CA SER A 692 14.45 -15.58 8.89
C SER A 692 14.38 -16.52 7.66
N PRO A 693 15.09 -17.67 7.69
CA PRO A 693 15.23 -18.57 6.54
C PRO A 693 13.95 -19.33 6.19
N GLN A 694 13.81 -19.65 4.89
CA GLN A 694 12.66 -20.39 4.34
C GLN A 694 12.69 -21.89 4.65
N ASN A 695 13.88 -22.46 4.85
CA ASN A 695 14.08 -23.84 5.28
C ASN A 695 14.87 -23.81 6.59
N THR A 696 14.30 -24.41 7.64
CA THR A 696 14.75 -24.22 9.03
C THR A 696 14.50 -25.48 9.84
N ASP A 697 15.57 -26.19 10.18
CA ASP A 697 15.50 -27.46 10.91
C ASP A 697 15.73 -27.25 12.41
N GLU A 698 15.55 -28.28 13.23
CA GLU A 698 15.52 -28.09 14.69
C GLU A 698 16.88 -27.73 15.29
N ASN A 699 17.96 -28.06 14.58
CA ASN A 699 19.35 -27.81 14.96
C ASN A 699 19.92 -26.53 14.33
N SER A 700 19.12 -25.68 13.65
CA SER A 700 19.65 -24.45 13.04
C SER A 700 19.94 -23.37 14.07
N THR A 701 21.16 -22.82 14.01
CA THR A 701 21.59 -21.65 14.78
C THR A 701 21.40 -20.38 13.96
N CYS A 702 21.01 -19.29 14.61
CA CYS A 702 21.07 -17.97 13.98
C CYS A 702 22.51 -17.51 13.70
N PRO A 703 22.75 -16.69 12.66
CA PRO A 703 23.98 -15.91 12.53
C PRO A 703 24.27 -15.09 13.80
N ASP A 704 25.54 -15.03 14.20
CA ASP A 704 25.95 -14.19 15.32
C ASP A 704 25.95 -12.71 14.92
N ILE A 705 25.49 -11.85 15.83
CA ILE A 705 25.34 -10.41 15.61
C ILE A 705 26.24 -9.71 16.65
N PRO A 706 27.33 -9.03 16.24
CA PRO A 706 28.30 -8.48 17.19
C PRO A 706 27.66 -7.48 18.16
N MET A 707 28.01 -7.61 19.44
CA MET A 707 27.52 -6.78 20.54
C MET A 707 28.69 -6.11 21.27
N PRO A 708 28.50 -4.94 21.90
CA PRO A 708 29.51 -4.36 22.78
C PRO A 708 29.69 -5.22 24.03
N ARG A 709 30.83 -5.07 24.71
CA ARG A 709 31.07 -5.67 26.02
C ARG A 709 30.34 -4.87 27.10
N PHE A 710 29.15 -5.31 27.46
CA PHE A 710 28.25 -4.59 28.36
C PHE A 710 28.86 -4.31 29.75
N GLU A 711 29.84 -5.11 30.20
CA GLU A 711 30.54 -4.94 31.48
C GLU A 711 31.46 -3.71 31.53
N GLU A 712 31.89 -3.20 30.37
CA GLU A 712 32.73 -2.00 30.22
C GLU A 712 31.91 -0.71 30.36
N TYR A 713 30.59 -0.79 30.21
CA TYR A 713 29.64 0.33 30.35
C TYR A 713 28.76 0.11 31.60
N ARG A 714 28.73 1.05 32.54
CA ARG A 714 27.99 0.89 33.80
C ARG A 714 27.27 2.17 34.20
N GLU A 715 26.15 1.97 34.89
CA GLU A 715 25.30 3.01 35.47
C GLU A 715 24.76 4.02 34.44
N LEU A 716 24.47 3.58 33.22
CA LEU A 716 23.88 4.42 32.19
C LEU A 716 22.44 4.83 32.57
N ASP A 717 22.19 6.13 32.58
CA ASP A 717 20.86 6.73 32.73
C ASP A 717 20.12 6.80 31.40
N VAL A 718 20.87 7.05 30.32
CA VAL A 718 20.32 7.25 28.98
C VAL A 718 21.19 6.56 27.94
N VAL A 719 20.57 5.89 26.97
CA VAL A 719 21.26 5.38 25.78
C VAL A 719 20.74 6.17 24.57
N VAL A 720 21.63 6.97 23.96
CA VAL A 720 21.32 7.78 22.77
C VAL A 720 21.92 7.10 21.54
N ALA A 721 21.07 6.80 20.56
CA ALA A 721 21.44 6.04 19.37
C ALA A 721 21.07 6.75 18.07
N ARG A 722 21.86 6.49 17.03
CA ARG A 722 21.58 6.89 15.65
C ARG A 722 21.46 5.63 14.78
N ILE A 723 20.30 5.42 14.18
CA ILE A 723 20.07 4.29 13.26
C ILE A 723 20.37 4.75 11.84
N SER A 724 21.46 4.25 11.27
CA SER A 724 21.83 4.43 9.86
C SER A 724 21.47 3.19 9.05
N TYR A 725 20.95 3.39 7.83
CA TYR A 725 20.74 2.31 6.86
C TYR A 725 22.04 1.56 6.56
N ARG A 726 21.96 0.25 6.32
CA ARG A 726 22.97 -0.42 5.48
C ARG A 726 22.84 0.12 4.04
N THR A 727 23.96 0.38 3.36
CA THR A 727 23.95 0.94 2.00
C THR A 727 23.67 -0.11 0.92
N GLY A 728 22.49 -0.75 0.98
CA GLY A 728 21.94 -1.58 -0.10
C GLY A 728 21.12 -2.79 0.36
N TYR A 729 20.40 -3.38 -0.61
CA TYR A 729 19.78 -4.72 -0.63
C TYR A 729 18.49 -5.01 0.14
N GLU A 730 18.10 -4.28 1.19
CA GLU A 730 16.86 -4.57 1.93
C GLU A 730 15.71 -3.60 1.57
N ARG A 731 14.66 -4.13 0.92
CA ARG A 731 13.73 -3.36 0.06
C ARG A 731 12.76 -2.39 0.75
N ASP A 732 12.55 -2.54 2.06
CA ASP A 732 11.44 -1.87 2.78
C ASP A 732 11.89 -1.08 4.03
N GLY A 733 13.17 -1.13 4.43
CA GLY A 733 13.72 -0.48 5.62
C GLY A 733 13.20 -1.00 6.99
N LEU A 734 12.09 -1.75 7.00
CA LEU A 734 11.59 -2.47 8.17
C LEU A 734 12.48 -3.69 8.50
N LYS A 735 12.75 -4.50 7.48
CA LYS A 735 13.56 -5.73 7.50
C LYS A 735 15.04 -5.40 7.21
N ASP A 736 15.69 -4.63 8.09
CA ASP A 736 17.11 -4.21 7.97
C ASP A 736 17.96 -4.75 9.15
N VAL A 737 19.05 -5.47 8.84
CA VAL A 737 19.91 -6.13 9.85
C VAL A 737 20.66 -5.13 10.72
N SER A 738 21.09 -3.99 10.17
CA SER A 738 21.78 -2.93 10.93
C SER A 738 20.82 -2.19 11.87
N ARG A 739 19.58 -1.96 11.43
CA ARG A 739 18.48 -1.44 12.27
C ARG A 739 18.24 -2.38 13.45
N LEU A 740 18.16 -3.69 13.22
CA LEU A 740 18.02 -4.67 14.29
C LEU A 740 19.21 -4.66 15.25
N GLN A 741 20.46 -4.71 14.74
CA GLN A 741 21.65 -4.65 15.58
C GLN A 741 21.65 -3.42 16.50
N VAL A 742 21.40 -2.22 15.96
CA VAL A 742 21.38 -0.99 16.78
C VAL A 742 20.28 -1.02 17.84
N ASN A 743 19.08 -1.52 17.51
CA ASN A 743 18.00 -1.63 18.50
C ASN A 743 18.31 -2.67 19.59
N LEU A 744 18.94 -3.80 19.24
CA LEU A 744 19.39 -4.82 20.20
C LEU A 744 20.55 -4.34 21.09
N VAL A 745 21.49 -3.56 20.55
CA VAL A 745 22.56 -2.92 21.32
C VAL A 745 21.99 -1.96 22.35
N VAL A 746 21.04 -1.09 21.95
CA VAL A 746 20.34 -0.19 22.88
C VAL A 746 19.59 -1.00 23.94
N ALA A 747 18.79 -2.00 23.53
CA ALA A 747 18.02 -2.85 24.44
C ALA A 747 18.89 -3.54 25.50
N ASN A 748 20.05 -4.08 25.11
CA ASN A 748 20.97 -4.72 26.04
C ASN A 748 21.70 -3.72 26.94
N LEU A 749 22.10 -2.54 26.45
CA LEU A 749 22.71 -1.50 27.29
C LEU A 749 21.75 -1.05 28.40
N LEU A 750 20.46 -0.88 28.11
CA LEU A 750 19.45 -0.52 29.12
C LEU A 750 19.33 -1.59 30.22
N VAL A 751 19.40 -2.87 29.86
CA VAL A 751 19.18 -4.02 30.77
C VAL A 751 20.44 -4.42 31.54
N GLN A 752 21.61 -4.35 30.90
CA GLN A 752 22.88 -4.86 31.46
C GLN A 752 23.76 -3.73 32.03
N SER A 753 23.78 -2.57 31.36
CA SER A 753 24.65 -1.43 31.68
C SER A 753 23.90 -0.26 32.36
N GLY A 754 22.57 -0.31 32.46
CA GLY A 754 21.74 0.76 33.04
C GLY A 754 21.96 1.02 34.54
N ARG A 755 21.49 2.18 35.04
CA ARG A 755 21.54 2.53 36.48
C ARG A 755 20.78 1.49 37.32
N LYS A 756 21.32 1.12 38.48
CA LYS A 756 20.72 0.13 39.38
C LYS A 756 20.00 0.83 40.53
N GLY A 757 18.71 1.09 40.36
CA GLY A 757 17.84 1.72 41.37
C GLY A 757 16.54 2.25 40.77
N ASN A 758 15.75 2.97 41.57
CA ASN A 758 14.42 3.46 41.17
C ASN A 758 14.44 4.72 40.26
N GLY A 759 15.59 5.10 39.71
CA GLY A 759 15.70 6.20 38.75
C GLY A 759 15.25 5.76 37.35
N PRO A 760 14.79 6.69 36.49
CA PRO A 760 14.42 6.35 35.12
C PRO A 760 15.64 5.91 34.32
N VAL A 761 15.42 5.04 33.33
CA VAL A 761 16.40 4.70 32.29
C VAL A 761 15.72 4.94 30.94
N LEU A 762 16.36 5.72 30.06
CA LEU A 762 15.74 6.18 28.80
C LEU A 762 16.49 5.68 27.56
N ALA A 763 15.75 5.35 26.51
CA ALA A 763 16.28 5.20 25.15
C ALA A 763 15.95 6.46 24.34
N VAL A 764 16.94 7.02 23.66
CA VAL A 764 16.76 8.17 22.76
C VAL A 764 17.29 7.80 21.39
N PHE A 765 16.49 8.02 20.36
CA PHE A 765 16.90 7.83 18.97
C PHE A 765 16.87 9.18 18.26
N VAL A 766 17.98 9.59 17.65
CA VAL A 766 18.18 10.95 17.09
C VAL A 766 18.56 10.88 15.61
N GLU A 767 17.92 11.71 14.79
CA GLU A 767 18.13 11.80 13.33
C GLU A 767 18.01 10.42 12.64
N SER A 768 17.12 9.56 13.15
CA SER A 768 17.14 8.13 12.86
C SER A 768 15.97 7.66 12.01
N LEU A 769 16.12 6.45 11.45
CA LEU A 769 14.98 5.59 11.12
C LEU A 769 14.06 5.40 12.35
N ASN A 770 12.80 5.05 12.11
CA ASN A 770 11.87 4.66 13.17
C ASN A 770 12.45 3.45 13.95
N PRO A 771 12.56 3.52 15.29
CA PRO A 771 12.97 2.40 16.13
C PRO A 771 12.10 1.16 15.93
N MET A 772 12.58 0.00 16.38
CA MET A 772 11.84 -1.25 16.26
C MET A 772 10.75 -1.30 17.32
N TRP A 773 9.51 -1.13 16.90
CA TRP A 773 8.32 -1.05 17.75
C TRP A 773 8.01 -2.38 18.46
N GLU A 774 8.58 -3.49 17.97
CA GLU A 774 8.61 -4.80 18.62
C GLU A 774 9.44 -4.79 19.92
N ILE A 775 10.43 -3.89 20.02
CA ILE A 775 11.29 -3.68 21.18
C ILE A 775 10.84 -2.45 21.97
N PHE A 776 10.75 -1.30 21.30
CA PHE A 776 10.38 0.00 21.87
C PHE A 776 8.91 0.30 21.54
N ARG A 777 8.01 -0.31 22.32
CA ARG A 777 6.56 -0.16 22.16
C ARG A 777 6.12 1.29 22.31
N CYS A 778 5.10 1.70 21.57
CA CYS A 778 4.58 3.07 21.65
C CYS A 778 3.85 3.39 22.97
N ASP A 779 3.58 2.39 23.82
CA ASP A 779 3.18 2.57 25.22
C ASP A 779 4.30 3.21 26.07
N ASP A 780 5.57 3.02 25.69
CA ASP A 780 6.76 3.52 26.39
C ASP A 780 7.20 4.90 25.88
N LEU A 781 6.52 5.45 24.87
CA LEU A 781 6.94 6.67 24.17
C LEU A 781 6.68 7.90 25.04
N LEU A 782 7.76 8.49 25.58
CA LEU A 782 7.71 9.70 26.40
C LEU A 782 7.56 10.96 25.54
N TRP A 783 8.23 11.01 24.39
CA TRP A 783 8.20 12.16 23.48
C TRP A 783 8.67 11.78 22.07
N ASN A 784 8.09 12.39 21.04
CA ASN A 784 8.56 12.33 19.66
C ASN A 784 8.36 13.70 18.98
N GLU A 785 9.38 14.15 18.26
CA GLU A 785 9.26 15.23 17.28
C GLU A 785 10.18 14.97 16.09
N GLY A 786 9.62 15.07 14.88
CA GLY A 786 10.32 14.71 13.64
C GLY A 786 10.94 13.31 13.70
N ASN A 787 12.25 13.25 13.41
CA ASN A 787 13.04 12.02 13.42
C ASN A 787 13.73 11.76 14.78
N THR A 788 13.17 12.26 15.88
CA THR A 788 13.70 12.05 17.24
C THR A 788 12.66 11.39 18.13
N TRP A 789 13.05 10.36 18.88
CA TRP A 789 12.15 9.55 19.73
C TRP A 789 12.78 9.34 21.10
N ILE A 790 12.02 9.55 22.19
CA ILE A 790 12.44 9.28 23.57
C ILE A 790 11.48 8.26 24.17
N TYR A 791 12.00 7.10 24.59
CA TYR A 791 11.26 6.05 25.27
C TYR A 791 11.71 5.89 26.72
N LYS A 792 10.77 5.53 27.59
CA LYS A 792 10.96 5.17 29.00
C LYS A 792 10.54 3.71 29.20
N PRO A 793 11.32 2.73 28.71
CA PRO A 793 10.85 1.37 28.51
C PRO A 793 10.69 0.55 29.79
N GLU A 794 9.73 -0.37 29.78
CA GLU A 794 9.54 -1.37 30.84
C GLU A 794 10.68 -2.40 30.79
N LEU A 795 11.69 -2.23 31.64
CA LEU A 795 12.94 -2.98 31.60
C LEU A 795 12.77 -4.50 31.80
N THR A 796 11.69 -4.96 32.44
CA THR A 796 11.40 -6.40 32.60
C THR A 796 10.99 -7.05 31.27
N ARG A 797 10.23 -6.34 30.44
CA ARG A 797 9.91 -6.74 29.05
C ARG A 797 11.15 -6.68 28.17
N ILE A 798 11.93 -5.59 28.21
CA ILE A 798 13.19 -5.51 27.44
C ILE A 798 14.13 -6.65 27.84
N LYS A 799 14.27 -6.95 29.15
CA LYS A 799 15.05 -8.10 29.65
C LYS A 799 14.55 -9.44 29.12
N LYS A 800 13.25 -9.65 28.92
CA LYS A 800 12.71 -10.87 28.28
C LYS A 800 13.09 -10.93 26.80
N LEU A 801 12.97 -9.81 26.07
CA LEU A 801 13.25 -9.72 24.64
C LEU A 801 14.73 -9.94 24.29
N VAL A 802 15.68 -9.39 25.06
CA VAL A 802 17.12 -9.55 24.77
C VAL A 802 17.66 -10.97 25.05
N PHE A 803 16.88 -11.85 25.69
CA PHE A 803 17.19 -13.27 25.84
C PHE A 803 16.50 -14.17 24.81
N MET A 804 15.76 -13.59 23.86
CA MET A 804 15.20 -14.32 22.72
C MET A 804 16.25 -14.46 21.60
N PRO A 805 16.13 -15.46 20.70
CA PRO A 805 17.00 -15.54 19.54
C PRO A 805 16.83 -14.32 18.63
N VAL A 806 17.91 -13.93 17.94
CA VAL A 806 17.94 -12.74 17.07
C VAL A 806 16.97 -12.81 15.88
N GLY A 807 16.43 -13.98 15.55
CA GLY A 807 15.34 -14.18 14.60
C GLY A 807 14.75 -15.60 14.65
N PRO A 808 13.73 -15.91 13.84
CA PRO A 808 13.10 -17.23 13.78
C PRO A 808 13.99 -18.33 13.15
N CYS A 809 15.23 -18.01 12.74
CA CYS A 809 16.32 -18.95 12.45
C CYS A 809 16.58 -20.00 13.55
N GLN A 810 16.17 -19.75 14.79
CA GLN A 810 16.36 -20.63 15.93
C GLN A 810 15.10 -20.65 16.81
N PHE A 811 14.79 -21.79 17.43
CA PHE A 811 13.69 -21.89 18.38
C PHE A 811 13.96 -21.11 19.68
N VAL A 812 12.89 -20.66 20.34
CA VAL A 812 12.98 -20.05 21.68
C VAL A 812 13.62 -21.01 22.69
N PRO A 813 14.47 -20.52 23.63
CA PRO A 813 15.11 -21.38 24.62
C PRO A 813 14.08 -22.16 25.47
N PRO A 814 14.28 -23.46 25.72
CA PRO A 814 13.36 -24.25 26.56
C PRO A 814 13.12 -23.61 27.92
N ILE A 815 11.88 -23.66 28.41
CA ILE A 815 11.41 -22.96 29.63
C ILE A 815 12.30 -23.26 30.85
N SER A 816 12.78 -24.50 30.98
CA SER A 816 13.70 -24.95 32.02
C SER A 816 15.05 -24.23 32.01
N ASN A 817 15.50 -23.76 30.85
CA ASN A 817 16.71 -22.96 30.68
C ASN A 817 16.37 -21.46 30.76
N PHE A 818 15.30 -21.01 30.09
CA PHE A 818 14.87 -19.60 30.08
C PHE A 818 14.62 -19.06 31.50
N GLY A 819 13.86 -19.78 32.33
CA GLY A 819 13.62 -19.41 33.73
C GLY A 819 14.89 -19.39 34.58
N LYS A 820 15.75 -20.42 34.44
CA LYS A 820 17.05 -20.48 35.15
C LYS A 820 17.99 -19.36 34.70
N PHE A 821 17.98 -18.99 33.41
CA PHE A 821 18.86 -17.97 32.86
C PHE A 821 18.47 -16.56 33.32
N ILE A 822 17.18 -16.22 33.26
CA ILE A 822 16.63 -14.94 33.76
C ILE A 822 16.96 -14.72 35.25
N SER A 823 16.88 -15.79 36.07
CA SER A 823 17.31 -15.75 37.48
C SER A 823 18.85 -15.71 37.63
N SER A 824 19.60 -16.40 36.76
CA SER A 824 21.07 -16.42 36.84
C SER A 824 21.72 -15.07 36.54
N PHE A 825 21.08 -14.22 35.74
CA PHE A 825 21.53 -12.86 35.43
C PHE A 825 21.34 -11.88 36.59
N CYS A 826 20.62 -12.24 37.66
CA CYS A 826 20.47 -11.42 38.87
C CYS A 826 21.69 -11.52 39.82
N ARG A 827 22.84 -12.03 39.33
CA ARG A 827 24.03 -12.35 40.14
C ARG A 827 24.96 -11.16 40.38
N TYR A 828 24.41 -10.08 40.95
CA TYR A 828 25.14 -9.20 41.87
C TYR A 828 24.19 -8.69 42.97
N GLN A 829 24.24 -9.38 44.11
CA GLN A 829 23.82 -8.93 45.45
C GLN A 829 22.33 -8.59 45.71
N TYR A 830 21.36 -9.12 44.94
CA TYR A 830 19.93 -9.19 45.33
C TYR A 830 19.33 -10.59 45.13
N ILE A 831 20.08 -11.63 45.53
CA ILE A 831 19.68 -13.04 45.40
C ILE A 831 18.65 -13.47 46.48
N SER A 832 18.48 -12.69 47.55
CA SER A 832 17.44 -12.91 48.56
C SER A 832 16.02 -12.71 48.04
N ASP A 833 15.83 -11.89 47.00
CA ASP A 833 14.52 -11.32 46.69
C ASP A 833 13.95 -11.90 45.39
N PHE A 834 14.70 -11.97 44.28
CA PHE A 834 14.11 -12.38 42.98
C PHE A 834 14.01 -13.91 42.77
N ASP A 835 14.97 -14.70 43.26
CA ASP A 835 14.84 -16.18 43.29
C ASP A 835 13.86 -16.60 44.39
N GLN A 836 13.67 -15.77 45.42
CA GLN A 836 12.60 -15.95 46.38
C GLN A 836 11.25 -15.56 45.79
N GLU A 837 11.14 -14.50 44.98
CA GLU A 837 9.92 -14.09 44.27
C GLU A 837 9.43 -15.21 43.32
N LEU A 838 10.32 -15.76 42.49
CA LEU A 838 9.96 -16.84 41.56
C LEU A 838 9.54 -18.14 42.28
N ARG A 839 9.99 -18.36 43.53
CA ARG A 839 9.55 -19.47 44.40
C ARG A 839 8.36 -19.10 45.29
N ARG A 840 8.14 -17.81 45.55
CA ARG A 840 6.97 -17.25 46.26
C ARG A 840 5.74 -17.19 45.36
N GLN A 841 5.90 -17.15 44.04
CA GLN A 841 4.81 -17.45 43.09
C GLN A 841 4.20 -18.85 43.33
N THR A 842 4.92 -19.76 44.00
CA THR A 842 4.43 -21.08 44.43
C THR A 842 3.91 -21.11 45.89
N TYR A 843 4.09 -20.05 46.70
CA TYR A 843 3.86 -20.13 48.16
C TYR A 843 3.48 -18.81 48.91
N ASN A 844 3.12 -17.72 48.23
CA ASN A 844 2.92 -16.41 48.89
C ASN A 844 1.80 -15.57 48.22
N ASP A 845 0.55 -15.74 48.68
CA ASP A 845 -0.69 -15.22 48.05
C ASP A 845 -0.93 -13.69 48.09
N HIS A 846 0.13 -12.87 48.12
CA HIS A 846 0.03 -11.41 48.31
C HIS A 846 0.70 -10.56 47.22
N LEU A 847 1.26 -11.19 46.18
CA LEU A 847 1.65 -10.49 44.95
C LEU A 847 0.66 -10.83 43.83
N PRO A 848 0.20 -9.85 43.02
CA PRO A 848 -0.76 -10.09 41.95
C PRO A 848 -0.11 -10.94 40.86
N LYS A 849 -0.57 -12.18 40.72
CA LYS A 849 -0.20 -13.07 39.61
C LYS A 849 -0.56 -12.38 38.27
N PRO A 850 0.27 -12.48 37.22
CA PRO A 850 -0.02 -11.86 35.93
C PRO A 850 -1.35 -12.35 35.39
N ARG A 851 -2.14 -11.43 34.84
CA ARG A 851 -3.49 -11.70 34.33
C ARG A 851 -3.33 -12.28 32.94
N GLU A 852 -3.55 -13.59 32.82
CA GLU A 852 -3.22 -14.37 31.63
C GLU A 852 -4.44 -15.16 31.13
N ALA A 853 -4.69 -15.12 29.82
CA ALA A 853 -5.85 -15.75 29.21
C ALA A 853 -5.57 -16.40 27.85
N TYR A 854 -6.28 -17.50 27.57
CA TYR A 854 -6.49 -18.02 26.22
C TYR A 854 -7.60 -17.23 25.54
N ILE A 855 -7.37 -16.84 24.28
CA ILE A 855 -8.28 -16.00 23.51
C ILE A 855 -8.63 -16.69 22.20
N THR A 856 -9.91 -16.72 21.86
CA THR A 856 -10.36 -17.04 20.50
C THR A 856 -11.36 -15.99 20.00
N ILE A 857 -11.72 -16.07 18.72
CA ILE A 857 -12.63 -15.13 18.07
C ILE A 857 -13.62 -15.87 17.16
N LEU A 858 -14.89 -15.46 17.22
CA LEU A 858 -15.94 -15.89 16.30
C LEU A 858 -16.57 -14.66 15.64
N HIS A 859 -16.71 -14.72 14.33
CA HIS A 859 -17.34 -13.66 13.55
C HIS A 859 -17.97 -14.21 12.26
N THR A 860 -18.96 -13.50 11.73
CA THR A 860 -19.59 -13.76 10.41
C THR A 860 -20.39 -15.07 10.27
N SER A 861 -20.03 -16.18 10.91
CA SER A 861 -20.79 -17.45 10.84
C SER A 861 -20.72 -18.26 12.15
N GLU A 862 -21.80 -19.00 12.45
CA GLU A 862 -21.83 -20.01 13.51
C GLU A 862 -21.05 -21.30 13.18
N ASP A 863 -20.51 -21.45 11.96
CA ASP A 863 -19.79 -22.66 11.52
C ASP A 863 -18.63 -23.08 12.44
N TYR A 864 -18.04 -22.14 13.18
CA TYR A 864 -16.93 -22.37 14.11
C TYR A 864 -17.36 -22.43 15.59
N VAL A 865 -18.66 -22.31 15.92
CA VAL A 865 -19.16 -22.42 17.31
C VAL A 865 -18.80 -23.78 17.92
N CYS A 866 -18.98 -24.87 17.18
CA CYS A 866 -18.55 -26.19 17.63
C CYS A 866 -17.03 -26.26 17.86
N GLY A 867 -16.24 -25.70 16.95
CA GLY A 867 -14.78 -25.63 17.07
C GLY A 867 -14.36 -24.91 18.35
N ALA A 868 -14.91 -23.72 18.61
CA ALA A 868 -14.65 -22.96 19.83
C ALA A 868 -15.14 -23.68 21.12
N ILE A 869 -16.27 -24.40 21.08
CA ILE A 869 -16.72 -25.25 22.20
C ILE A 869 -15.68 -26.34 22.50
N VAL A 870 -15.24 -27.08 21.48
CA VAL A 870 -14.26 -28.18 21.64
C VAL A 870 -12.87 -27.65 22.01
N LEU A 871 -12.48 -26.48 21.51
CA LEU A 871 -11.25 -25.78 21.92
C LEU A 871 -11.25 -25.48 23.42
N ALA A 872 -12.29 -24.83 23.96
CA ALA A 872 -12.39 -24.58 25.41
C ALA A 872 -12.36 -25.88 26.22
N GLN A 873 -13.10 -26.89 25.79
CA GLN A 873 -13.14 -28.18 26.48
C GLN A 873 -11.79 -28.90 26.45
N SER A 874 -11.02 -28.78 25.36
CA SER A 874 -9.65 -29.30 25.28
C SER A 874 -8.70 -28.57 26.24
N ILE A 875 -8.72 -27.23 26.26
CA ILE A 875 -7.93 -26.40 27.18
C ILE A 875 -8.24 -26.75 28.64
N ILE A 876 -9.52 -26.84 29.01
CA ILE A 876 -9.97 -27.19 30.36
C ILE A 876 -9.53 -28.61 30.76
N GLN A 877 -9.61 -29.59 29.85
CA GLN A 877 -9.16 -30.96 30.10
C GLN A 877 -7.64 -31.05 30.38
N THR A 878 -6.84 -30.07 29.95
CA THR A 878 -5.40 -29.97 30.33
C THR A 878 -5.15 -29.34 31.71
N ASN A 879 -6.19 -29.07 32.51
CA ASN A 879 -6.11 -28.43 33.84
C ASN A 879 -5.41 -27.06 33.81
N THR A 880 -5.84 -26.17 32.89
CA THR A 880 -5.37 -24.79 32.84
C THR A 880 -5.70 -24.00 34.13
N THR A 881 -4.85 -23.03 34.48
CA THR A 881 -5.13 -22.01 35.52
C THR A 881 -5.43 -20.63 34.92
N LYS A 882 -5.67 -20.54 33.61
CA LYS A 882 -5.83 -19.28 32.87
C LYS A 882 -7.29 -18.99 32.58
N ASP A 883 -7.58 -17.71 32.33
CA ASP A 883 -8.89 -17.30 31.83
C ASP A 883 -9.11 -17.77 30.38
N LEU A 884 -10.36 -18.00 30.00
CA LEU A 884 -10.77 -18.27 28.61
C LEU A 884 -11.70 -17.14 28.15
N ILE A 885 -11.29 -16.32 27.17
CA ILE A 885 -12.12 -15.25 26.59
C ILE A 885 -12.42 -15.53 25.12
N LEU A 886 -13.66 -15.32 24.71
CA LEU A 886 -14.07 -15.38 23.31
C LEU A 886 -14.64 -14.04 22.88
N LEU A 887 -14.03 -13.48 21.82
CA LEU A 887 -14.54 -12.28 21.16
C LEU A 887 -15.61 -12.70 20.14
N ALA A 888 -16.84 -12.19 20.28
CA ALA A 888 -17.96 -12.52 19.39
C ALA A 888 -18.56 -11.27 18.76
N ASP A 889 -18.80 -11.29 17.45
CA ASP A 889 -19.70 -10.32 16.82
C ASP A 889 -21.18 -10.70 17.02
N ASP A 890 -22.09 -9.86 16.54
CA ASP A 890 -23.54 -10.12 16.65
C ASP A 890 -24.09 -11.17 15.67
N SER A 891 -23.25 -11.82 14.84
CA SER A 891 -23.68 -12.95 14.01
C SER A 891 -23.86 -14.24 14.80
N ILE A 892 -23.20 -14.36 15.96
CA ILE A 892 -23.28 -15.53 16.83
C ILE A 892 -24.51 -15.41 17.74
N SER A 893 -25.45 -16.36 17.60
CA SER A 893 -26.77 -16.32 18.22
C SER A 893 -26.72 -16.44 19.74
N THR A 894 -27.77 -15.98 20.43
CA THR A 894 -27.87 -16.06 21.89
C THR A 894 -27.82 -17.51 22.40
N GLU A 895 -28.31 -18.48 21.63
CA GLU A 895 -28.21 -19.92 21.94
C GLU A 895 -26.75 -20.39 21.94
N SER A 896 -26.03 -20.09 20.85
CA SER A 896 -24.60 -20.40 20.71
C SER A 896 -23.74 -19.68 21.74
N ILE A 897 -24.06 -18.42 22.07
CA ILE A 897 -23.35 -17.62 23.08
C ILE A 897 -23.49 -18.24 24.48
N GLU A 898 -24.67 -18.75 24.84
CA GLU A 898 -24.86 -19.41 26.14
C GLU A 898 -24.24 -20.82 26.17
N ALA A 899 -24.19 -21.51 25.03
CA ALA A 899 -23.41 -22.74 24.88
C ALA A 899 -21.90 -22.49 25.04
N LEU A 900 -21.37 -21.39 24.48
CA LEU A 900 -19.95 -21.01 24.62
C LEU A 900 -19.61 -20.62 26.06
N ARG A 901 -20.50 -19.89 26.77
CA ARG A 901 -20.37 -19.67 28.23
C ARG A 901 -20.35 -20.99 28.99
N THR A 902 -21.29 -21.89 28.68
CA THR A 902 -21.38 -23.23 29.27
C THR A 902 -20.15 -24.09 28.98
N ALA A 903 -19.46 -23.87 27.86
CA ALA A 903 -18.20 -24.52 27.51
C ALA A 903 -16.97 -23.94 28.23
N GLY A 904 -17.10 -22.77 28.88
CA GLY A 904 -16.06 -22.14 29.70
C GLY A 904 -15.63 -20.73 29.25
N TRP A 905 -16.11 -20.22 28.12
CA TRP A 905 -15.72 -18.90 27.61
C TRP A 905 -16.40 -17.75 28.36
N LYS A 906 -15.62 -16.78 28.85
CA LYS A 906 -16.11 -15.43 29.12
C LYS A 906 -16.29 -14.73 27.77
N ILE A 907 -17.49 -14.23 27.49
CA ILE A 907 -17.82 -13.65 26.19
C ILE A 907 -17.67 -12.13 26.24
N ASP A 908 -16.92 -11.58 25.30
CA ASP A 908 -16.85 -10.13 25.03
C ASP A 908 -17.42 -9.86 23.63
N ARG A 909 -18.21 -8.78 23.47
CA ARG A 909 -18.91 -8.47 22.21
C ARG A 909 -18.13 -7.41 21.43
N ILE A 910 -17.83 -7.70 20.17
CA ILE A 910 -16.97 -6.86 19.33
C ILE A 910 -17.63 -6.42 18.03
N GLU A 911 -17.34 -5.19 17.62
CA GLU A 911 -17.54 -4.75 16.24
C GLU A 911 -16.46 -5.38 15.34
N ARG A 912 -16.87 -6.08 14.28
CA ARG A 912 -15.96 -6.67 13.29
C ARG A 912 -15.11 -5.61 12.59
N ILE A 913 -13.87 -5.98 12.26
CA ILE A 913 -12.97 -5.16 11.44
C ILE A 913 -12.83 -5.85 10.07
N ARG A 914 -13.18 -5.14 9.00
CA ARG A 914 -13.01 -5.62 7.62
C ARG A 914 -11.56 -5.45 7.17
N SER A 915 -10.99 -6.47 6.52
CA SER A 915 -9.75 -6.36 5.75
C SER A 915 -9.97 -5.46 4.51
N PRO A 916 -9.24 -4.34 4.32
CA PRO A 916 -9.45 -3.47 3.15
C PRO A 916 -9.16 -4.19 1.82
N TYR A 917 -8.13 -5.04 1.81
CA TYR A 917 -7.64 -5.77 0.63
C TYR A 917 -8.38 -7.09 0.35
N SER A 918 -9.32 -7.48 1.21
CA SER A 918 -10.13 -8.69 1.00
C SER A 918 -11.19 -8.53 -0.08
N ARG A 919 -11.40 -9.60 -0.86
CA ARG A 919 -12.56 -9.72 -1.76
C ARG A 919 -13.87 -9.73 -0.97
N LYS A 920 -14.97 -9.38 -1.63
CA LYS A 920 -16.32 -9.49 -1.08
C LYS A 920 -16.64 -10.93 -0.70
N ASP A 921 -17.28 -11.13 0.45
CA ASP A 921 -17.83 -12.40 0.94
C ASP A 921 -16.80 -13.56 1.01
N ALA A 922 -15.51 -13.23 0.92
CA ALA A 922 -14.41 -14.18 1.04
C ALA A 922 -14.19 -14.57 2.50
N TYR A 923 -13.70 -15.79 2.75
CA TYR A 923 -13.50 -16.33 4.10
C TYR A 923 -12.63 -15.42 5.00
N ASN A 924 -11.72 -14.65 4.40
CA ASN A 924 -10.79 -13.76 5.09
C ASN A 924 -11.30 -12.31 5.25
N GLU A 925 -12.53 -11.98 4.80
CA GLU A 925 -13.03 -10.60 4.74
C GLU A 925 -13.03 -9.90 6.11
N TRP A 926 -13.34 -10.65 7.16
CA TRP A 926 -13.53 -10.14 8.52
C TRP A 926 -12.42 -10.55 9.49
N ASN A 927 -11.39 -11.25 9.01
CA ASN A 927 -10.28 -11.76 9.83
C ASN A 927 -9.52 -10.67 10.59
N TYR A 928 -9.49 -9.43 10.09
CA TYR A 928 -8.87 -8.31 10.79
C TYR A 928 -9.56 -8.00 12.13
N SER A 929 -10.75 -8.56 12.39
CA SER A 929 -11.35 -8.57 13.74
C SER A 929 -10.43 -9.21 14.79
N LYS A 930 -9.51 -10.11 14.40
CA LYS A 930 -8.45 -10.68 15.26
C LYS A 930 -7.55 -9.58 15.86
N LEU A 931 -7.45 -8.40 15.25
CA LEU A 931 -6.71 -7.25 15.80
C LEU A 931 -7.32 -6.73 17.12
N ARG A 932 -8.61 -7.00 17.40
CA ARG A 932 -9.28 -6.59 18.66
C ARG A 932 -8.61 -7.15 19.92
N ILE A 933 -7.84 -8.25 19.84
CA ILE A 933 -7.17 -8.85 21.00
C ILE A 933 -6.23 -7.88 21.72
N TRP A 934 -5.61 -6.93 21.00
CA TRP A 934 -4.75 -5.91 21.60
C TRP A 934 -5.51 -4.89 22.47
N GLN A 935 -6.84 -4.80 22.37
CA GLN A 935 -7.64 -3.91 23.23
C GLN A 935 -7.85 -4.46 24.65
N LEU A 936 -7.60 -5.76 24.89
CA LEU A 936 -7.90 -6.49 26.14
C LEU A 936 -6.92 -6.20 27.29
N LYS A 937 -6.73 -4.92 27.64
CA LYS A 937 -5.80 -4.42 28.69
C LYS A 937 -6.13 -4.88 30.12
N GLN A 938 -7.25 -5.56 30.33
CA GLN A 938 -7.54 -6.29 31.56
C GLN A 938 -6.69 -7.57 31.73
N TYR A 939 -5.95 -7.97 30.70
CA TYR A 939 -4.90 -9.00 30.73
C TYR A 939 -3.52 -8.40 30.44
N ASP A 940 -2.50 -9.01 31.03
CA ASP A 940 -1.09 -8.65 30.86
C ASP A 940 -0.45 -9.44 29.71
N LYS A 941 -0.92 -10.68 29.48
CA LYS A 941 -0.61 -11.49 28.29
C LYS A 941 -1.79 -12.33 27.84
N LEU A 942 -1.80 -12.61 26.53
CA LEU A 942 -2.78 -13.46 25.88
C LEU A 942 -2.07 -14.55 25.08
N MET A 943 -2.63 -15.76 25.07
CA MET A 943 -2.37 -16.75 24.04
C MET A 943 -3.58 -16.80 23.12
N PHE A 944 -3.47 -16.19 21.94
CA PHE A 944 -4.48 -16.31 20.90
C PHE A 944 -4.43 -17.70 20.27
N ILE A 945 -5.60 -18.33 20.09
CA ILE A 945 -5.78 -19.62 19.42
C ILE A 945 -7.01 -19.54 18.49
N ASP A 946 -6.86 -19.86 17.20
CA ASP A 946 -7.99 -19.93 16.25
C ASP A 946 -8.96 -21.08 16.62
N ALA A 947 -10.25 -20.91 16.30
CA ALA A 947 -11.33 -21.79 16.73
C ALA A 947 -11.34 -23.20 16.08
N ASP A 948 -10.33 -23.53 15.27
CA ASP A 948 -10.11 -24.83 14.62
C ASP A 948 -8.81 -25.52 15.07
N LEU A 949 -8.32 -25.18 16.27
CA LEU A 949 -7.35 -25.96 17.03
C LEU A 949 -8.02 -26.78 18.16
N ILE A 950 -7.32 -27.81 18.63
CA ILE A 950 -7.54 -28.40 19.96
C ILE A 950 -6.21 -28.49 20.71
N VAL A 951 -6.23 -28.32 22.02
CA VAL A 951 -5.07 -28.41 22.91
C VAL A 951 -5.03 -29.80 23.56
N ILE A 952 -3.96 -30.55 23.29
CA ILE A 952 -3.72 -31.92 23.80
C ILE A 952 -2.93 -31.89 25.11
N ASN A 953 -1.93 -31.02 25.21
CA ASN A 953 -1.07 -30.89 26.40
C ASN A 953 -1.06 -29.43 26.89
N ASN A 954 -0.97 -29.24 28.21
CA ASN A 954 -1.12 -27.93 28.86
C ASN A 954 -0.10 -26.90 28.32
N LEU A 955 -0.62 -25.75 27.87
CA LEU A 955 0.14 -24.66 27.25
C LEU A 955 0.48 -23.50 28.21
N ASP A 956 0.02 -23.53 29.47
CA ASP A 956 0.11 -22.41 30.42
C ASP A 956 1.56 -21.95 30.66
N LYS A 957 2.49 -22.90 30.63
CA LYS A 957 3.93 -22.68 30.81
C LYS A 957 4.56 -21.82 29.70
N PHE A 958 3.96 -21.74 28.51
CA PHE A 958 4.48 -20.95 27.39
C PHE A 958 4.07 -19.46 27.44
N PHE A 959 3.18 -19.06 28.37
CA PHE A 959 2.90 -17.63 28.62
C PHE A 959 4.15 -16.85 29.08
N ILE A 960 5.23 -17.51 29.50
CA ILE A 960 6.49 -16.84 29.89
C ILE A 960 7.11 -16.00 28.76
N TYR A 961 6.97 -16.41 27.49
CA TYR A 961 7.63 -15.77 26.34
C TYR A 961 7.00 -14.41 25.95
N PRO A 962 7.80 -13.43 25.47
CA PRO A 962 7.32 -12.09 25.14
C PRO A 962 6.54 -12.04 23.80
N GLN A 963 5.87 -10.93 23.54
CA GLN A 963 5.34 -10.64 22.20
C GLN A 963 6.48 -10.32 21.21
N LEU A 964 6.45 -10.72 19.94
CA LEU A 964 5.52 -11.68 19.32
C LEU A 964 6.19 -13.06 19.27
N THR A 965 5.63 -14.03 19.97
CA THR A 965 6.11 -15.42 19.97
C THR A 965 5.03 -16.32 19.37
N ALA A 966 5.35 -17.04 18.29
CA ALA A 966 4.39 -17.78 17.48
C ALA A 966 5.04 -19.00 16.79
N VAL A 967 4.23 -19.93 16.28
CA VAL A 967 4.73 -21.10 15.52
C VAL A 967 4.90 -20.71 14.04
N GLY A 968 5.94 -21.24 13.38
CA GLY A 968 6.15 -21.06 11.95
C GLY A 968 5.06 -21.72 11.11
N ASN A 969 4.64 -21.07 10.04
CA ASN A 969 3.77 -21.63 9.00
C ASN A 969 4.51 -22.75 8.22
N TYR A 970 3.84 -23.46 7.30
CA TYR A 970 4.43 -24.55 6.53
C TYR A 970 5.72 -24.14 5.78
N GLN A 971 5.79 -22.90 5.28
CA GLN A 971 6.99 -22.34 4.62
C GLN A 971 8.08 -21.84 5.60
N LYS A 972 7.94 -22.08 6.92
CA LYS A 972 8.86 -21.81 8.05
C LYS A 972 9.33 -20.35 8.30
N HIS A 973 9.52 -19.51 7.28
CA HIS A 973 9.99 -18.11 7.39
C HIS A 973 8.94 -17.07 7.81
N LEU A 974 7.67 -17.47 7.90
CA LEU A 974 6.53 -16.63 8.28
C LEU A 974 5.80 -17.32 9.42
N PHE A 975 5.25 -16.59 10.39
CA PHE A 975 4.46 -17.19 11.46
C PHE A 975 3.02 -17.47 11.03
N ASN A 976 2.44 -18.53 11.61
CA ASN A 976 1.03 -18.85 11.54
C ASN A 976 0.26 -18.03 12.59
N SER A 977 -0.80 -17.31 12.22
CA SER A 977 -1.56 -16.46 13.15
C SER A 977 -2.68 -17.20 13.91
N GLY A 978 -2.73 -18.53 13.82
CA GLY A 978 -3.64 -19.39 14.55
C GLY A 978 -3.15 -19.83 15.93
N LEU A 979 -1.86 -19.61 16.25
CA LEU A 979 -1.40 -19.59 17.64
C LEU A 979 -0.30 -18.53 17.86
N MET A 980 -0.57 -17.55 18.73
CA MET A 980 0.33 -16.41 19.01
C MET A 980 0.28 -16.01 20.48
N VAL A 981 1.44 -15.74 21.09
CA VAL A 981 1.55 -15.05 22.38
C VAL A 981 1.70 -13.55 22.14
N VAL A 982 0.76 -12.77 22.68
CA VAL A 982 0.70 -11.30 22.52
C VAL A 982 0.53 -10.59 23.86
N GLU A 983 0.90 -9.32 23.89
CA GLU A 983 0.82 -8.44 25.06
C GLU A 983 -0.10 -7.25 24.72
N PRO A 984 -1.28 -7.11 25.36
CA PRO A 984 -2.25 -6.07 25.02
C PRO A 984 -1.70 -4.64 25.04
N SER A 985 -2.21 -3.82 24.11
CA SER A 985 -1.97 -2.38 24.03
C SER A 985 -2.98 -1.72 23.10
N GLN A 986 -3.64 -0.67 23.62
CA GLN A 986 -4.46 0.22 22.81
C GLN A 986 -3.60 1.00 21.79
N CYS A 987 -2.34 1.33 22.13
CA CYS A 987 -1.43 2.01 21.22
C CYS A 987 -1.00 1.10 20.05
N THR A 988 -0.71 -0.19 20.32
CA THR A 988 -0.47 -1.21 19.30
C THR A 988 -1.70 -1.41 18.42
N PHE A 989 -2.89 -1.53 19.01
CA PHE A 989 -4.15 -1.63 18.27
C PHE A 989 -4.36 -0.43 17.33
N GLU A 990 -4.26 0.81 17.84
CA GLU A 990 -4.40 2.01 17.01
C GLU A 990 -3.32 2.12 15.93
N THR A 991 -2.11 1.65 16.21
CA THR A 991 -1.02 1.60 15.22
C THR A 991 -1.36 0.63 14.09
N LEU A 992 -1.86 -0.57 14.42
CA LEU A 992 -2.35 -1.56 13.46
C LEU A 992 -3.54 -1.01 12.65
N MET A 993 -4.52 -0.37 13.30
CA MET A 993 -5.68 0.26 12.64
C MET A 993 -5.32 1.47 11.76
N LYS A 994 -4.21 2.17 12.03
CA LYS A 994 -3.66 3.20 11.13
C LYS A 994 -2.91 2.58 9.96
N LYS A 995 -2.22 1.45 10.18
CA LYS A 995 -1.41 0.75 9.17
C LYS A 995 -2.22 -0.12 8.20
N MET A 996 -3.38 -0.64 8.61
CA MET A 996 -4.24 -1.50 7.76
C MET A 996 -4.69 -0.86 6.44
N GLN A 997 -4.61 0.47 6.32
CA GLN A 997 -5.01 1.23 5.14
C GLN A 997 -3.85 1.46 4.14
N VAL A 998 -2.61 1.10 4.52
CA VAL A 998 -1.38 1.40 3.76
C VAL A 998 -0.37 0.25 3.69
N VAL A 999 -0.53 -0.79 4.52
CA VAL A 999 0.24 -2.04 4.45
C VAL A 999 -0.67 -3.14 3.92
N GLU A 1000 -0.37 -3.61 2.71
CA GLU A 1000 -1.08 -4.71 2.05
C GLU A 1000 -0.77 -6.05 2.71
N SER A 1001 -1.77 -6.94 2.77
CA SER A 1001 -1.61 -8.31 3.28
C SER A 1001 -1.36 -9.27 2.12
N TYR A 1002 -0.25 -10.02 2.16
CA TYR A 1002 0.12 -10.97 1.08
C TYR A 1002 -0.93 -12.06 0.80
N ASN A 1003 -1.88 -12.29 1.71
CA ASN A 1003 -2.99 -13.22 1.55
C ASN A 1003 -4.38 -12.58 1.76
N GLY A 1004 -4.46 -11.25 1.83
CA GLY A 1004 -5.68 -10.48 2.13
C GLY A 1004 -6.25 -10.68 3.54
N GLY A 1005 -5.69 -11.57 4.35
CA GLY A 1005 -6.15 -11.92 5.71
C GLY A 1005 -5.25 -11.34 6.82
N ASP A 1006 -5.59 -11.66 8.06
CA ASP A 1006 -4.87 -11.22 9.27
C ASP A 1006 -3.41 -11.70 9.26
N GLN A 1007 -3.15 -12.95 8.88
CA GLN A 1007 -1.80 -13.52 8.93
C GLN A 1007 -0.81 -12.73 8.07
N GLY A 1008 -1.22 -12.34 6.85
CA GLY A 1008 -0.35 -11.61 5.94
C GLY A 1008 -0.05 -10.20 6.43
N PHE A 1009 -1.07 -9.50 6.97
CA PHE A 1009 -0.90 -8.18 7.57
C PHE A 1009 0.01 -8.22 8.81
N LEU A 1010 -0.20 -9.20 9.69
CA LEU A 1010 0.58 -9.34 10.92
C LEU A 1010 2.05 -9.68 10.65
N ASN A 1011 2.37 -10.49 9.62
CA ASN A 1011 3.75 -10.81 9.24
C ASN A 1011 4.51 -9.61 8.64
N GLU A 1012 3.82 -8.67 7.99
CA GLU A 1012 4.44 -7.42 7.50
C GLU A 1012 4.53 -6.33 8.58
N MET A 1013 3.71 -6.41 9.63
CA MET A 1013 3.75 -5.51 10.78
C MET A 1013 4.76 -5.93 11.85
N PHE A 1014 4.82 -7.21 12.21
CA PHE A 1014 5.73 -7.78 13.21
C PHE A 1014 6.86 -8.53 12.49
N VAL A 1015 7.80 -7.79 11.92
CA VAL A 1015 8.88 -8.38 11.11
C VAL A 1015 9.90 -9.12 11.97
N TRP A 1016 10.04 -8.72 13.23
CA TRP A 1016 10.84 -9.41 14.24
C TRP A 1016 9.92 -10.17 15.21
N TRP A 1017 10.03 -11.50 15.19
CA TRP A 1017 9.20 -12.43 15.96
C TRP A 1017 10.03 -13.66 16.37
N HIS A 1018 9.54 -14.41 17.35
CA HIS A 1018 10.27 -15.53 17.93
C HIS A 1018 9.54 -16.86 17.71
N ARG A 1019 10.30 -17.88 17.27
CA ARG A 1019 9.74 -19.13 16.76
C ARG A 1019 9.55 -20.18 17.86
N LEU A 1020 8.28 -20.55 18.09
CA LEU A 1020 7.89 -21.72 18.87
C LEU A 1020 8.12 -23.01 18.08
N GLN A 1021 8.25 -24.11 18.83
CA GLN A 1021 8.36 -25.48 18.32
C GLN A 1021 7.07 -25.88 17.59
N HIS A 1022 7.17 -26.75 16.57
CA HIS A 1022 6.07 -27.00 15.64
C HIS A 1022 4.87 -27.74 16.30
N GLU A 1023 5.17 -28.53 17.32
CA GLU A 1023 4.26 -29.30 18.16
C GLU A 1023 3.23 -28.42 18.90
N LEU A 1024 3.51 -27.12 19.07
CA LEU A 1024 2.58 -26.17 19.66
C LEU A 1024 1.46 -25.72 18.72
N ASN A 1025 1.58 -25.94 17.41
CA ASN A 1025 0.55 -25.64 16.40
C ASN A 1025 0.76 -26.60 15.24
N PHE A 1026 0.56 -27.89 15.50
CA PHE A 1026 0.74 -28.93 14.51
C PHE A 1026 -0.38 -28.81 13.46
N MET A 1027 -0.07 -28.19 12.32
CA MET A 1027 -1.02 -28.09 11.22
C MET A 1027 -1.22 -29.46 10.57
N LYS A 1028 -2.46 -29.89 10.45
CA LYS A 1028 -2.88 -31.15 9.79
C LYS A 1028 -2.70 -31.06 8.27
N VAL A 1029 -1.44 -30.94 7.80
CA VAL A 1029 -1.03 -30.76 6.40
C VAL A 1029 0.14 -31.68 6.08
N PHE A 1030 -0.12 -32.69 5.26
CA PHE A 1030 0.85 -33.71 4.86
C PHE A 1030 1.26 -33.49 3.40
N VAL A 1031 2.57 -33.50 3.14
CA VAL A 1031 3.16 -33.07 1.85
C VAL A 1031 4.38 -33.90 1.43
N ALA A 1032 4.85 -34.81 2.30
CA ALA A 1032 5.82 -35.81 1.92
C ALA A 1032 5.19 -36.80 0.93
N LYS A 1033 5.95 -37.29 -0.04
CA LYS A 1033 5.44 -38.26 -1.05
C LYS A 1033 5.39 -39.70 -0.54
N ASP A 1034 6.01 -39.93 0.62
CA ASP A 1034 6.31 -41.26 1.15
C ASP A 1034 5.63 -41.51 2.51
N ASP A 1035 4.74 -40.61 2.95
CA ASP A 1035 3.85 -40.80 4.11
C ASP A 1035 2.42 -41.06 3.62
N ASP A 1036 2.12 -42.31 3.30
CA ASP A 1036 0.75 -42.76 2.99
C ASP A 1036 -0.15 -42.88 4.24
N THR A 1037 0.35 -42.54 5.44
CA THR A 1037 -0.30 -42.84 6.72
C THR A 1037 -0.84 -41.61 7.46
N HIS A 1038 -0.25 -40.44 7.21
CA HIS A 1038 -0.63 -39.14 7.79
C HIS A 1038 -0.79 -39.20 9.32
N LEU A 1039 0.15 -39.85 10.01
CA LEU A 1039 0.14 -39.99 11.46
C LEU A 1039 0.60 -38.69 12.16
N ILE A 1040 0.17 -38.52 13.40
CA ILE A 1040 0.60 -37.43 14.29
C ILE A 1040 1.28 -38.06 15.50
N ASP A 1041 2.48 -37.58 15.82
CA ASP A 1041 3.25 -38.03 16.99
C ASP A 1041 2.57 -37.68 18.31
N ASP A 1042 2.70 -38.57 19.31
CA ASP A 1042 2.14 -38.37 20.66
C ASP A 1042 2.73 -37.16 21.42
N GLY A 1043 3.77 -36.50 20.88
CA GLY A 1043 4.43 -35.33 21.46
C GLY A 1043 3.71 -33.98 21.25
N VAL A 1044 2.65 -33.92 20.43
CA VAL A 1044 1.98 -32.64 20.10
C VAL A 1044 1.30 -31.97 21.29
N TYR A 1045 1.38 -30.64 21.35
CA TYR A 1045 0.68 -29.81 22.33
C TYR A 1045 -0.66 -29.30 21.81
N ALA A 1046 -0.76 -28.94 20.52
CA ALA A 1046 -2.02 -28.60 19.88
C ALA A 1046 -2.03 -29.00 18.40
N VAL A 1047 -3.21 -29.38 17.90
CA VAL A 1047 -3.44 -29.80 16.51
C VAL A 1047 -4.40 -28.83 15.83
N HIS A 1048 -4.03 -28.33 14.66
CA HIS A 1048 -4.73 -27.32 13.88
C HIS A 1048 -5.32 -27.92 12.61
N TYR A 1049 -6.66 -27.91 12.51
CA TYR A 1049 -7.40 -28.70 11.52
C TYR A 1049 -7.60 -27.94 10.21
N THR A 1050 -6.70 -28.16 9.25
CA THR A 1050 -6.90 -27.74 7.86
C THR A 1050 -7.73 -28.76 7.06
N GLY A 1051 -8.15 -28.38 5.85
CA GLY A 1051 -9.14 -29.14 5.06
C GLY A 1051 -10.56 -29.00 5.61
N LEU A 1052 -11.39 -30.04 5.41
CA LEU A 1052 -12.67 -30.17 6.10
C LEU A 1052 -12.44 -30.29 7.61
N LYS A 1053 -13.15 -29.47 8.38
CA LYS A 1053 -13.09 -29.45 9.85
C LYS A 1053 -13.77 -30.70 10.42
N PRO A 1054 -13.28 -31.32 11.53
CA PRO A 1054 -13.81 -32.60 12.01
C PRO A 1054 -15.32 -32.64 12.26
N TRP A 1055 -15.89 -31.53 12.77
CA TRP A 1055 -17.33 -31.40 13.01
C TRP A 1055 -18.20 -31.31 11.74
N LYS A 1056 -17.58 -31.26 10.55
CA LYS A 1056 -18.26 -31.44 9.27
C LYS A 1056 -18.29 -32.90 8.84
N CYS A 1057 -17.47 -33.79 9.40
CA CYS A 1057 -17.53 -35.23 9.10
C CYS A 1057 -18.64 -35.95 9.91
N ALA A 1058 -18.79 -37.25 9.67
CA ALA A 1058 -19.51 -38.15 10.57
C ALA A 1058 -18.68 -38.44 11.84
N GLU A 1059 -19.31 -39.03 12.86
CA GLU A 1059 -18.63 -39.51 14.06
C GLU A 1059 -18.14 -40.94 13.82
N GLU A 1060 -17.11 -41.06 12.98
CA GLU A 1060 -16.54 -42.31 12.47
C GLU A 1060 -15.02 -42.35 12.72
N GLU A 1061 -14.38 -43.50 12.57
CA GLU A 1061 -12.92 -43.63 12.84
C GLU A 1061 -12.02 -43.07 11.72
N ARG A 1062 -12.60 -42.75 10.56
CA ARG A 1062 -11.92 -42.31 9.34
C ARG A 1062 -12.22 -40.84 9.03
N ASP A 1063 -11.20 -40.07 8.70
CA ASP A 1063 -11.33 -38.65 8.35
C ASP A 1063 -12.02 -38.48 6.99
N CYS A 1064 -13.14 -37.75 6.92
CA CYS A 1064 -13.86 -37.53 5.66
C CYS A 1064 -13.06 -36.69 4.63
N ASN A 1065 -11.93 -36.11 5.02
CA ASN A 1065 -10.95 -35.57 4.07
C ASN A 1065 -10.37 -36.65 3.12
N TRP A 1066 -10.43 -37.95 3.46
CA TRP A 1066 -10.02 -39.04 2.55
C TRP A 1066 -11.02 -39.32 1.41
N ASP A 1067 -12.24 -38.79 1.46
CA ASP A 1067 -13.26 -39.04 0.44
C ASP A 1067 -13.18 -38.07 -0.75
N LEU A 1068 -12.33 -37.03 -0.63
CA LEU A 1068 -12.15 -35.97 -1.61
C LEU A 1068 -10.65 -35.84 -1.96
N PRO A 1069 -10.20 -36.21 -3.18
CA PRO A 1069 -8.79 -36.19 -3.57
C PRO A 1069 -8.08 -34.84 -3.34
N GLU A 1070 -8.79 -33.73 -3.50
CA GLU A 1070 -8.31 -32.37 -3.24
C GLU A 1070 -7.95 -32.11 -1.76
N PHE A 1071 -8.48 -32.93 -0.84
CA PHE A 1071 -8.25 -32.83 0.60
C PHE A 1071 -7.45 -34.00 1.20
N HIS A 1072 -7.01 -34.98 0.40
CA HIS A 1072 -6.17 -36.10 0.87
C HIS A 1072 -4.94 -35.60 1.66
N ARG A 1073 -4.28 -34.55 1.18
CA ARG A 1073 -3.15 -33.87 1.84
C ARG A 1073 -3.45 -33.23 3.21
N TYR A 1074 -4.70 -33.28 3.66
CA TYR A 1074 -5.15 -32.83 4.98
C TYR A 1074 -5.81 -33.96 5.77
N ALA A 1075 -6.00 -35.15 5.20
CA ALA A 1075 -6.69 -36.24 5.87
C ALA A 1075 -5.80 -36.91 6.91
N SER A 1076 -6.29 -37.14 8.13
CA SER A 1076 -5.57 -37.92 9.14
C SER A 1076 -6.53 -38.53 10.16
N ASP A 1077 -6.63 -39.85 10.16
CA ASP A 1077 -7.51 -40.56 11.09
C ASP A 1077 -7.02 -40.45 12.54
N SER A 1078 -5.70 -40.28 12.74
CA SER A 1078 -5.13 -40.02 14.07
C SER A 1078 -5.61 -38.67 14.62
N ALA A 1079 -5.52 -37.60 13.82
CA ALA A 1079 -6.09 -36.29 14.16
C ALA A 1079 -7.61 -36.37 14.37
N HIS A 1080 -8.32 -37.08 13.49
CA HIS A 1080 -9.78 -37.23 13.58
C HIS A 1080 -10.20 -37.87 14.91
N ARG A 1081 -9.52 -38.97 15.29
CA ARG A 1081 -9.75 -39.64 16.58
C ARG A 1081 -9.36 -38.78 17.79
N MET A 1082 -8.35 -37.91 17.69
CA MET A 1082 -8.03 -36.94 18.75
C MET A 1082 -9.17 -35.94 18.96
N TRP A 1083 -9.72 -35.35 17.89
CA TRP A 1083 -10.85 -34.41 18.00
C TRP A 1083 -12.10 -35.07 18.59
N TRP A 1084 -12.50 -36.24 18.08
CA TRP A 1084 -13.65 -36.97 18.62
C TRP A 1084 -13.42 -37.54 20.03
N ARG A 1085 -12.18 -37.60 20.54
CA ARG A 1085 -11.91 -37.91 21.95
C ARG A 1085 -12.36 -36.76 22.86
N VAL A 1086 -12.01 -35.52 22.52
CA VAL A 1086 -12.45 -34.32 23.28
C VAL A 1086 -13.97 -34.16 23.20
N TYR A 1087 -14.57 -34.35 22.02
CA TYR A 1087 -16.03 -34.28 21.84
C TYR A 1087 -16.80 -35.28 22.71
N ARG A 1088 -16.33 -36.53 22.80
CA ARG A 1088 -16.98 -37.55 23.63
C ARG A 1088 -16.79 -37.28 25.12
N ALA A 1089 -15.66 -36.72 25.52
CA ALA A 1089 -15.38 -36.33 26.91
C ALA A 1089 -16.18 -35.10 27.39
N MET A 1090 -16.66 -34.22 26.51
CA MET A 1090 -17.34 -32.99 26.91
C MET A 1090 -18.82 -33.21 27.35
N PRO A 1091 -19.38 -32.32 28.20
CA PRO A 1091 -20.76 -32.42 28.69
C PRO A 1091 -21.82 -32.57 27.60
N GLU A 1092 -22.78 -33.48 27.82
CA GLU A 1092 -23.76 -33.88 26.80
C GLU A 1092 -24.59 -32.71 26.27
N LYS A 1093 -24.90 -31.71 27.12
CA LYS A 1093 -25.62 -30.49 26.73
C LYS A 1093 -24.90 -29.62 25.69
N LEU A 1094 -23.59 -29.81 25.48
CA LEU A 1094 -22.81 -29.11 24.45
C LEU A 1094 -22.76 -29.89 23.12
N ARG A 1095 -22.96 -31.21 23.15
CA ARG A 1095 -22.84 -32.08 21.96
C ARG A 1095 -23.76 -31.72 20.79
N PRO A 1096 -25.01 -31.20 20.97
CA PRO A 1096 -25.87 -30.79 19.86
C PRO A 1096 -25.32 -29.69 18.96
N PHE A 1097 -24.50 -28.77 19.50
CA PHE A 1097 -23.94 -27.64 18.76
C PHE A 1097 -22.92 -28.05 17.69
N CYS A 1098 -22.43 -29.29 17.74
CA CYS A 1098 -21.57 -29.91 16.73
C CYS A 1098 -22.31 -30.83 15.75
N SER A 1099 -23.64 -30.92 15.82
CA SER A 1099 -24.44 -31.81 14.96
C SER A 1099 -25.22 -31.07 13.87
N ARG A 1100 -25.07 -29.73 13.78
CA ARG A 1100 -25.63 -28.91 12.71
C ARG A 1100 -24.69 -28.94 11.49
N ASN A 1101 -25.22 -29.27 10.31
CA ASN A 1101 -24.52 -29.28 9.00
C ASN A 1101 -23.30 -30.22 8.88
N ARG A 1102 -23.51 -31.54 9.03
CA ARG A 1102 -22.54 -32.60 8.64
C ARG A 1102 -22.58 -32.86 7.13
N TYR A 1103 -21.41 -33.09 6.53
CA TYR A 1103 -21.23 -33.63 5.18
C TYR A 1103 -21.85 -35.04 5.11
N ARG A 1104 -22.50 -35.33 3.99
CA ARG A 1104 -22.90 -36.69 3.60
C ARG A 1104 -22.27 -36.95 2.25
N ALA A 1105 -21.42 -37.97 2.15
CA ALA A 1105 -20.92 -38.44 0.86
C ALA A 1105 -22.11 -38.74 -0.06
N LYS A 1106 -22.11 -38.17 -1.27
CA LYS A 1106 -23.09 -38.57 -2.28
C LYS A 1106 -22.79 -40.00 -2.70
N ASN A 1107 -23.85 -40.80 -2.82
CA ASN A 1107 -23.76 -42.14 -3.38
C ASN A 1107 -23.14 -42.03 -4.79
N PRO A 1108 -22.08 -42.79 -5.15
CA PRO A 1108 -21.35 -42.58 -6.41
C PRO A 1108 -22.19 -42.79 -7.68
N ASN A 1109 -23.42 -43.30 -7.55
CA ASN A 1109 -24.38 -43.47 -8.63
C ASN A 1109 -25.39 -42.31 -8.80
N SER A 1110 -25.34 -41.24 -7.98
CA SER A 1110 -26.25 -40.09 -8.11
C SER A 1110 -25.57 -38.87 -8.76
N ALA A 1111 -25.46 -38.90 -10.08
CA ALA A 1111 -24.85 -37.84 -10.90
C ALA A 1111 -25.80 -36.65 -11.11
N GLU A 1112 -26.14 -35.90 -10.04
CA GLU A 1112 -26.86 -34.63 -10.17
C GLU A 1112 -26.58 -33.66 -9.00
N ILE A 1113 -26.79 -32.37 -9.24
CA ILE A 1113 -26.67 -31.22 -8.31
C ILE A 1113 -25.21 -30.92 -7.86
N ILE A 1114 -24.50 -30.11 -8.64
CA ILE A 1114 -23.75 -28.97 -8.09
C ILE A 1114 -24.34 -27.73 -8.78
N LYS A 1115 -24.85 -26.79 -7.98
CA LYS A 1115 -25.39 -25.49 -8.40
C LYS A 1115 -25.61 -24.59 -7.20
#